data_AF-A0A196SK90-F1
#
_entry.id   AF-A0A196SK90-F1
#
_cell.length_a   1.000
_cell.length_b   1.000
_cell.length_c   1.000
_cell.angle_alpha   90.00
_cell.angle_beta   90.00
_cell.angle_gamma   90.00
#
_symmetry.space_group_name_H-M   'P 1'
#
loop_
_entity.id
_entity.type
_entity.pdbx_description
1 polymer ?
#
loop_
_entity_poly.entity_id
_entity_poly.type
_entity_poly.pdbx_seq_one_letter_code
_entity_poly.pdbx_strand_id
1 'polypeptide(L)'
;MKKFSSWDDLKDIKKVTDEVQHTGITSFFGKREARNGEEGASKRMKTGCSDDSEEITALKTVESIGAGSGYVVVLKGQVMRTVKVTVGNMADSWNRRDDVTCLFWKDDIATYDQSNRVIPVIYNNLRVLLQCLLQCFSAYSLSCDAWSLPSVGFKAICFFIHVYHQRTYRTLLLDVIPVDGGKAEDIDNAAKRVGKYYHLSEDWLITTDGAFANVRCFGTRRLICIAHALNTACSHLVSPARDSRACNLDKDERSIIREYFGAADNICKIFRSDATYKEFVEWYDNYVQSRPDVDKANLKKPLTPCETRWIGKIIFLEWLQECAVAAYAFLAYEGRKGVDLEVVHDCLRQLPEVYGKGVDLEVVHDCLRQLPEVYGLLRIMNNALNLLAGETTTAHLILPVLYWLKRIFTSLHGRLHSKVAQLMLKSFLWELTDGCLVIPTEQLKYYRCAAACHPFLEKTTPELFEECMKEAEEQYAKILSACSEEQRRSLSESRTSFSKYIKSVLDDVKNSEMLTIDAIPNALKHHPKGIDGLRLRGDTGGLLSVEALNALVIRSKESVEKELKRLERSLKSYRKQNCDPSNIISRIRMLENWKLYGGSVDDEKTPATGEEAAYDTAVLLCMVSTTKVQHLFDFYEKDGSEAKPASDPITLMYENSLHISATEADCERFFRILSLVVKKPYVVNVGKEKACMKAFIRYYAREVYYAMGNGKEEKKSIYSIMFKQGRLRVC
;
A
#
# COMPACT_ATOMS: atom_id res chain seq x y z
N MET A 1 -64.38 13.38 -41.64
CA MET A 1 -64.72 13.32 -43.08
C MET A 1 -64.51 14.70 -43.70
N LYS A 2 -63.38 14.91 -44.38
CA LYS A 2 -63.18 15.75 -45.59
C LYS A 2 -61.70 15.63 -46.00
N LYS A 3 -61.47 15.13 -47.20
CA LYS A 3 -60.17 14.95 -47.86
C LYS A 3 -59.71 16.28 -48.45
N PHE A 4 -58.42 16.57 -48.33
CA PHE A 4 -57.60 17.42 -49.20
C PHE A 4 -56.19 16.78 -49.11
N SER A 5 -55.61 16.06 -50.08
CA SER A 5 -55.40 16.18 -51.54
C SER A 5 -54.15 16.99 -51.92
N SER A 6 -52.99 16.32 -51.78
CA SER A 6 -51.63 16.71 -52.19
C SER A 6 -50.78 17.50 -51.18
N TRP A 7 -49.46 17.35 -51.37
CA TRP A 7 -48.37 17.73 -50.46
C TRP A 7 -47.82 19.14 -50.72
N ASP A 8 -48.48 19.91 -51.61
CA ASP A 8 -47.94 21.17 -52.12
C ASP A 8 -48.46 22.43 -51.41
N ASP A 9 -49.46 22.32 -50.53
CA ASP A 9 -50.09 23.48 -49.89
C ASP A 9 -49.40 24.02 -48.62
N LEU A 10 -48.17 23.56 -48.29
CA LEU A 10 -47.55 23.87 -46.99
C LEU A 10 -46.18 24.56 -47.03
N LYS A 11 -45.73 25.09 -48.18
CA LYS A 11 -44.37 25.67 -48.27
C LYS A 11 -44.25 27.17 -48.41
N ASP A 12 -45.30 27.90 -48.75
CA ASP A 12 -45.18 29.36 -48.91
C ASP A 12 -46.00 30.07 -47.85
N ILE A 13 -45.30 30.49 -46.78
CA ILE A 13 -45.38 31.82 -46.17
C ILE A 13 -44.29 31.82 -45.08
N LYS A 14 -43.08 32.24 -45.48
CA LYS A 14 -42.04 32.69 -44.55
C LYS A 14 -41.56 34.06 -44.99
N LYS A 15 -41.82 35.02 -44.09
CA LYS A 15 -41.24 36.36 -43.92
C LYS A 15 -41.87 37.52 -44.69
N VAL A 16 -42.72 38.26 -43.98
CA VAL A 16 -42.53 39.69 -43.69
C VAL A 16 -42.88 39.91 -42.21
N THR A 17 -41.90 40.45 -41.47
CA THR A 17 -41.97 41.06 -40.13
C THR A 17 -42.60 42.45 -40.26
N ASP A 18 -43.51 42.91 -39.41
CA ASP A 18 -43.38 43.58 -38.11
C ASP A 18 -44.82 44.13 -37.85
N GLU A 19 -45.41 44.34 -36.68
CA GLU A 19 -44.96 44.73 -35.34
C GLU A 19 -46.23 44.63 -34.45
N VAL A 20 -46.20 43.97 -33.28
CA VAL A 20 -46.78 44.44 -31.99
C VAL A 20 -46.12 43.61 -30.87
N GLN A 21 -45.58 44.32 -29.89
CA GLN A 21 -44.81 43.81 -28.75
C GLN A 21 -45.68 43.06 -27.73
N HIS A 22 -45.18 41.92 -27.23
CA HIS A 22 -44.72 41.75 -25.84
C HIS A 22 -44.34 40.27 -25.57
N THR A 23 -43.04 39.97 -25.41
CA THR A 23 -42.42 39.01 -24.45
C THR A 23 -40.96 38.64 -24.82
N GLY A 24 -40.04 38.76 -23.86
CA GLY A 24 -38.83 37.93 -23.72
C GLY A 24 -37.56 38.33 -24.49
N ILE A 25 -36.84 39.37 -24.05
CA ILE A 25 -35.54 39.76 -24.62
C ILE A 25 -34.42 38.86 -24.08
N THR A 26 -33.87 38.06 -24.98
CA THR A 26 -32.45 37.73 -25.05
C THR A 26 -31.69 38.86 -25.74
N SER A 27 -30.52 39.23 -25.22
CA SER A 27 -29.39 39.81 -25.96
C SER A 27 -28.14 39.44 -25.14
N PHE A 28 -27.12 38.82 -25.69
CA PHE A 28 -26.17 39.47 -26.57
C PHE A 28 -25.22 38.45 -27.26
N PHE A 29 -25.09 38.62 -28.59
CA PHE A 29 -24.02 38.15 -29.52
C PHE A 29 -23.93 36.63 -29.83
N GLY A 30 -23.73 36.19 -31.08
CA GLY A 30 -23.46 36.87 -32.35
C GLY A 30 -23.01 35.83 -33.40
N LYS A 31 -23.46 36.02 -34.66
CA LYS A 31 -23.36 35.13 -35.84
C LYS A 31 -21.97 35.00 -36.49
N ARG A 32 -21.79 33.92 -37.27
CA ARG A 32 -21.29 33.87 -38.68
C ARG A 32 -21.56 32.45 -39.25
N GLU A 33 -22.57 32.25 -40.11
CA GLU A 33 -22.52 32.16 -41.61
C GLU A 33 -21.42 31.23 -42.14
N ALA A 34 -21.68 30.01 -42.63
CA ALA A 34 -22.39 29.54 -43.84
C ALA A 34 -21.68 29.85 -45.17
N ARG A 35 -21.38 28.80 -45.97
CA ARG A 35 -21.54 28.75 -47.45
C ARG A 35 -21.24 27.36 -48.04
N ASN A 36 -22.23 26.87 -48.80
CA ASN A 36 -22.23 26.19 -50.12
C ASN A 36 -21.31 24.95 -50.33
N GLY A 37 -21.67 23.91 -51.09
CA GLY A 37 -22.78 23.61 -51.99
C GLY A 37 -22.45 22.35 -52.83
N GLU A 38 -23.49 21.76 -53.42
CA GLU A 38 -23.54 20.92 -54.64
C GLU A 38 -23.08 19.43 -54.69
N GLU A 39 -24.09 18.60 -54.99
CA GLU A 39 -24.22 17.45 -55.91
C GLU A 39 -23.09 16.43 -56.14
N GLY A 40 -23.42 15.15 -55.87
CA GLY A 40 -22.69 13.97 -56.36
C GLY A 40 -23.44 12.66 -56.03
N ALA A 41 -23.76 11.90 -57.08
CA ALA A 41 -24.67 10.77 -57.08
C ALA A 41 -24.22 9.49 -56.34
N SER A 42 -25.22 8.72 -55.89
CA SER A 42 -25.30 7.25 -55.95
C SER A 42 -24.22 6.39 -55.27
N LYS A 43 -24.57 5.83 -54.10
CA LYS A 43 -24.77 4.38 -53.94
C LYS A 43 -25.44 4.05 -52.60
N ARG A 44 -26.64 3.49 -52.69
CA ARG A 44 -27.24 2.65 -51.63
C ARG A 44 -26.25 1.54 -51.27
N MET A 45 -25.87 1.43 -50.00
CA MET A 45 -25.88 0.13 -49.33
C MET A 45 -26.97 0.15 -48.27
N LYS A 46 -27.90 -0.77 -48.46
CA LYS A 46 -29.05 -1.06 -47.61
C LYS A 46 -28.58 -1.37 -46.18
N THR A 47 -29.19 -0.64 -45.25
CA THR A 47 -29.90 -1.18 -44.08
C THR A 47 -29.73 -2.67 -43.81
N GLY A 48 -29.24 -2.98 -42.61
CA GLY A 48 -29.23 -4.34 -42.08
C GLY A 48 -28.60 -4.44 -40.70
N CYS A 49 -29.10 -3.67 -39.73
CA CYS A 49 -29.10 -4.14 -38.34
C CYS A 49 -30.44 -3.76 -37.74
N SER A 50 -31.27 -4.78 -37.57
CA SER A 50 -32.58 -4.77 -36.94
C SER A 50 -32.50 -4.23 -35.51
N ASP A 51 -33.35 -3.27 -35.21
CA ASP A 51 -33.70 -2.71 -33.89
C ASP A 51 -34.46 -3.72 -32.99
N ASP A 52 -34.06 -5.00 -32.98
CA ASP A 52 -34.70 -6.02 -32.16
C ASP A 52 -33.77 -6.46 -31.01
N SER A 53 -34.17 -6.10 -29.78
CA SER A 53 -33.64 -6.46 -28.44
C SER A 53 -32.71 -5.48 -27.68
N GLU A 54 -33.08 -4.19 -27.57
CA GLU A 54 -32.38 -3.23 -26.68
C GLU A 54 -32.86 -3.20 -25.20
N GLU A 55 -33.66 -4.16 -24.73
CA GLU A 55 -33.95 -4.28 -23.29
C GLU A 55 -32.88 -5.13 -22.58
N ILE A 56 -31.87 -4.47 -22.01
CA ILE A 56 -30.92 -5.11 -21.10
C ILE A 56 -30.79 -4.28 -19.82
N THR A 57 -31.34 -4.82 -18.72
CA THR A 57 -31.09 -4.48 -17.31
C THR A 57 -29.59 -4.38 -17.01
N ALA A 58 -29.12 -3.29 -16.41
CA ALA A 58 -27.69 -3.08 -16.16
C ALA A 58 -26.94 -4.25 -15.48
N LEU A 59 -27.62 -5.12 -14.72
CA LEU A 59 -27.15 -6.35 -14.06
C LEU A 59 -28.31 -7.33 -13.70
N LYS A 60 -28.44 -8.52 -14.31
CA LYS A 60 -29.09 -9.72 -13.70
C LYS A 60 -28.34 -10.97 -14.18
N THR A 61 -27.95 -11.99 -13.38
CA THR A 61 -28.65 -12.80 -12.36
C THR A 61 -27.69 -13.59 -11.42
N VAL A 62 -28.19 -14.09 -10.27
CA VAL A 62 -27.92 -15.48 -9.78
C VAL A 62 -28.95 -16.46 -10.36
N GLU A 63 -30.25 -16.14 -10.34
CA GLU A 63 -31.19 -16.48 -11.43
C GLU A 63 -32.46 -15.66 -11.24
N SER A 64 -32.30 -14.37 -11.56
CA SER A 64 -33.33 -13.38 -11.88
C SER A 64 -34.03 -12.61 -10.77
N ILE A 65 -33.38 -12.37 -9.62
CA ILE A 65 -33.74 -11.40 -8.55
C ILE A 65 -35.24 -11.01 -8.60
N GLY A 66 -36.11 -11.85 -8.03
CA GLY A 66 -37.56 -11.87 -8.30
C GLY A 66 -38.27 -10.52 -8.22
N ALA A 67 -39.52 -10.47 -8.68
CA ALA A 67 -40.39 -9.32 -8.48
C ALA A 67 -40.43 -8.97 -6.98
N GLY A 68 -39.98 -7.77 -6.60
CA GLY A 68 -39.87 -7.32 -5.21
C GLY A 68 -38.45 -7.08 -4.67
N SER A 69 -37.40 -7.35 -5.45
CA SER A 69 -36.00 -7.22 -5.01
C SER A 69 -35.39 -5.81 -5.00
N GLY A 70 -36.16 -4.79 -5.39
CA GLY A 70 -35.67 -3.40 -5.50
C GLY A 70 -34.77 -3.12 -6.70
N TYR A 71 -34.57 -4.10 -7.59
CA TYR A 71 -33.78 -3.95 -8.82
C TYR A 71 -34.49 -3.07 -9.87
N VAL A 72 -33.76 -2.14 -10.51
CA VAL A 72 -34.34 -1.20 -11.50
C VAL A 72 -33.75 -1.38 -12.89
N VAL A 73 -34.62 -1.44 -13.91
CA VAL A 73 -34.25 -1.57 -15.33
C VAL A 73 -33.77 -0.24 -15.90
N VAL A 74 -32.65 -0.26 -16.61
CA VAL A 74 -32.07 0.92 -17.27
C VAL A 74 -31.35 0.49 -18.54
N LEU A 75 -31.42 1.32 -19.59
CA LEU A 75 -30.85 1.02 -20.90
C LEU A 75 -29.32 0.93 -20.85
N LYS A 76 -28.76 -0.11 -21.47
CA LYS A 76 -27.30 -0.35 -21.55
C LYS A 76 -26.52 0.85 -22.06
N GLY A 77 -26.99 1.51 -23.12
CA GLY A 77 -26.36 2.72 -23.66
C GLY A 77 -26.27 3.85 -22.62
N GLN A 78 -27.29 4.01 -21.78
CA GLN A 78 -27.30 5.02 -20.73
C GLN A 78 -26.30 4.71 -19.60
N VAL A 79 -26.19 3.43 -19.20
CA VAL A 79 -25.23 2.98 -18.21
C VAL A 79 -23.80 3.18 -18.71
N MET A 80 -23.49 2.71 -19.93
CA MET A 80 -22.19 2.86 -20.57
C MET A 80 -21.72 4.32 -20.60
N ARG A 81 -22.58 5.21 -21.12
CA ARG A 81 -22.31 6.65 -21.19
C ARG A 81 -22.06 7.26 -19.81
N THR A 82 -22.80 6.83 -18.78
CA THR A 82 -22.70 7.35 -17.41
C THR A 82 -21.45 6.85 -16.68
N VAL A 83 -21.09 5.56 -16.86
CA VAL A 83 -19.86 4.98 -16.32
C VAL A 83 -18.64 5.64 -16.97
N LYS A 84 -18.68 5.92 -18.29
CA LYS A 84 -17.62 6.66 -18.99
C LYS A 84 -17.35 8.03 -18.37
N VAL A 85 -18.40 8.80 -18.05
CA VAL A 85 -18.27 10.09 -17.34
C VAL A 85 -17.61 9.89 -15.97
N THR A 86 -18.06 8.89 -15.22
CA THR A 86 -17.63 8.61 -13.84
C THR A 86 -16.16 8.16 -13.78
N VAL A 87 -15.73 7.27 -14.69
CA VAL A 87 -14.35 6.76 -14.77
C VAL A 87 -13.40 7.78 -15.39
N GLY A 88 -13.83 8.39 -16.49
CA GLY A 88 -13.05 9.38 -17.25
C GLY A 88 -12.88 10.71 -16.52
N ASN A 89 -13.42 10.84 -15.30
CA ASN A 89 -13.34 12.07 -14.52
C ASN A 89 -13.88 13.27 -15.32
N MET A 90 -14.86 13.06 -16.20
CA MET A 90 -15.38 14.11 -17.08
C MET A 90 -16.33 15.02 -16.29
N ALA A 91 -16.36 16.31 -16.62
CA ALA A 91 -17.33 17.22 -16.02
C ALA A 91 -18.73 16.87 -16.55
N ASP A 92 -19.71 16.75 -15.66
CA ASP A 92 -21.12 16.57 -16.05
C ASP A 92 -21.70 17.84 -16.73
N SER A 93 -20.87 18.85 -17.04
CA SER A 93 -21.30 20.16 -17.52
C SER A 93 -21.75 20.13 -18.99
N TRP A 94 -23.06 20.24 -19.17
CA TRP A 94 -23.84 20.81 -20.28
C TRP A 94 -23.20 20.92 -21.70
N ASN A 95 -23.85 20.18 -22.61
CA ASN A 95 -24.24 20.51 -23.99
C ASN A 95 -23.27 20.71 -25.17
N ARG A 96 -21.95 20.81 -25.04
CA ARG A 96 -21.09 20.80 -26.25
C ARG A 96 -19.68 20.29 -25.99
N ARG A 97 -19.36 19.11 -26.52
CA ARG A 97 -18.00 18.77 -26.99
C ARG A 97 -18.14 17.90 -28.23
N ASP A 98 -18.28 18.56 -29.37
CA ASP A 98 -17.98 17.96 -30.67
C ASP A 98 -16.48 17.64 -30.68
N ASP A 99 -16.17 16.41 -31.10
CA ASP A 99 -14.84 15.84 -31.27
C ASP A 99 -13.95 15.71 -30.03
N VAL A 100 -13.99 14.51 -29.43
CA VAL A 100 -12.82 13.91 -28.77
C VAL A 100 -12.63 12.52 -29.35
N THR A 101 -11.94 12.46 -30.48
CA THR A 101 -11.32 11.24 -31.00
C THR A 101 -10.20 10.81 -30.03
N CYS A 102 -10.12 9.50 -29.78
CA CYS A 102 -9.19 8.79 -28.87
C CYS A 102 -9.66 8.51 -27.43
N LEU A 103 -10.74 7.72 -27.28
CA LEU A 103 -10.91 6.73 -26.20
C LEU A 103 -11.63 5.49 -26.79
N PHE A 104 -11.36 4.29 -26.27
CA PHE A 104 -11.80 2.96 -26.75
C PHE A 104 -13.33 2.71 -26.88
N TRP A 105 -14.17 3.74 -26.78
CA TRP A 105 -15.63 3.69 -26.86
C TRP A 105 -16.09 4.68 -27.92
N LYS A 106 -16.34 4.20 -29.15
CA LYS A 106 -16.94 5.03 -30.20
C LYS A 106 -18.39 5.38 -29.82
N ASP A 107 -18.62 6.68 -29.82
CA ASP A 107 -19.89 7.41 -29.91
C ASP A 107 -20.69 7.63 -28.60
N ASP A 108 -20.66 8.90 -28.16
CA ASP A 108 -21.40 9.60 -27.09
C ASP A 108 -21.00 9.46 -25.59
N ILE A 109 -21.19 10.57 -24.86
CA ILE A 109 -20.98 10.77 -23.41
C ILE A 109 -22.33 11.12 -22.78
N ALA A 110 -22.59 10.75 -21.52
CA ALA A 110 -23.87 11.06 -20.86
C ALA A 110 -24.01 12.56 -20.57
N THR A 111 -25.22 13.11 -20.74
CA THR A 111 -25.56 14.46 -20.27
C THR A 111 -25.61 14.53 -18.74
N TYR A 112 -25.65 15.75 -18.19
CA TYR A 112 -25.89 15.97 -16.75
C TYR A 112 -27.15 15.25 -16.28
N ASP A 113 -28.28 15.49 -16.94
CA ASP A 113 -29.58 14.97 -16.52
C ASP A 113 -29.63 13.45 -16.63
N GLN A 114 -29.03 12.87 -17.67
CA GLN A 114 -28.90 11.42 -17.78
C GLN A 114 -28.07 10.87 -16.62
N SER A 115 -26.89 11.44 -16.35
CA SER A 115 -26.03 10.99 -15.26
C SER A 115 -26.69 11.15 -13.90
N ASN A 116 -27.39 12.28 -13.68
CA ASN A 116 -28.14 12.57 -12.47
C ASN A 116 -29.20 11.51 -12.17
N ARG A 117 -29.92 11.05 -13.19
CA ARG A 117 -30.94 10.00 -13.06
C ARG A 117 -30.36 8.59 -12.96
N VAL A 118 -29.29 8.30 -13.68
CA VAL A 118 -28.76 6.93 -13.85
C VAL A 118 -27.80 6.50 -12.73
N ILE A 119 -27.04 7.43 -12.13
CA ILE A 119 -26.10 7.11 -11.04
C ILE A 119 -26.77 6.40 -9.86
N PRO A 120 -27.88 6.92 -9.28
CA PRO A 120 -28.55 6.24 -8.17
C PRO A 120 -29.02 4.83 -8.54
N VAL A 121 -29.44 4.63 -9.79
CA VAL A 121 -29.91 3.33 -10.29
C VAL A 121 -28.77 2.32 -10.37
N ILE A 122 -27.61 2.68 -10.93
CA ILE A 122 -26.44 1.79 -10.99
C ILE A 122 -25.97 1.43 -9.58
N TYR A 123 -25.86 2.43 -8.70
CA TYR A 123 -25.46 2.24 -7.31
C TYR A 123 -26.40 1.27 -6.57
N ASN A 124 -27.72 1.50 -6.63
CA ASN A 124 -28.71 0.61 -5.99
C ASN A 124 -28.63 -0.82 -6.54
N ASN A 125 -28.50 -0.99 -7.86
CA ASN A 125 -28.40 -2.30 -8.48
C ASN A 125 -27.15 -3.08 -8.03
N LEU A 126 -26.00 -2.41 -7.86
CA LEU A 126 -24.79 -3.02 -7.31
C LEU A 126 -24.97 -3.44 -5.85
N ARG A 127 -25.63 -2.61 -5.02
CA ARG A 127 -25.89 -2.95 -3.62
C ARG A 127 -26.80 -4.17 -3.47
N VAL A 128 -27.86 -4.26 -4.28
CA VAL A 128 -28.73 -5.46 -4.32
C VAL A 128 -27.91 -6.70 -4.72
N LEU A 129 -27.01 -6.57 -5.70
CA LEU A 129 -26.14 -7.69 -6.10
C LEU A 129 -25.22 -8.15 -4.96
N LEU A 130 -24.58 -7.21 -4.25
CA LEU A 130 -23.75 -7.51 -3.09
C LEU A 130 -24.57 -8.22 -2.01
N GLN A 131 -25.78 -7.73 -1.71
CA GLN A 131 -26.68 -8.35 -0.73
C GLN A 131 -27.00 -9.82 -1.06
N CYS A 132 -27.24 -10.14 -2.33
CA CYS A 132 -27.45 -11.53 -2.76
C CYS A 132 -26.19 -12.39 -2.57
N LEU A 133 -25.01 -11.84 -2.88
CA LEU A 133 -23.74 -12.57 -2.75
C LEU A 133 -23.42 -12.90 -1.30
N LEU A 134 -23.76 -12.02 -0.35
CA LEU A 134 -23.51 -12.25 1.07
C LEU A 134 -24.20 -13.49 1.64
N GLN A 135 -25.32 -13.91 1.04
CA GLN A 135 -26.04 -15.12 1.44
C GLN A 135 -25.29 -16.40 1.10
N CYS A 136 -24.23 -16.34 0.29
CA CYS A 136 -23.42 -17.49 -0.10
C CYS A 136 -22.30 -17.80 0.90
N PHE A 137 -22.01 -16.91 1.85
CA PHE A 137 -20.87 -17.05 2.75
C PHE A 137 -21.32 -17.54 4.12
N SER A 138 -20.58 -18.49 4.70
CA SER A 138 -20.87 -18.98 6.05
C SER A 138 -20.38 -18.01 7.15
N ALA A 139 -19.31 -17.26 6.87
CA ALA A 139 -18.71 -16.31 7.79
C ALA A 139 -18.07 -15.13 7.04
N TYR A 140 -17.94 -14.00 7.74
CA TYR A 140 -17.35 -12.77 7.21
C TYR A 140 -16.85 -11.86 8.34
N SER A 141 -15.91 -10.98 8.01
CA SER A 141 -15.55 -9.84 8.85
C SER A 141 -15.66 -8.56 8.03
N LEU A 142 -15.69 -7.43 8.71
CA LEU A 142 -15.66 -6.11 8.07
C LEU A 142 -14.29 -5.46 8.25
N SER A 143 -13.98 -4.48 7.41
CA SER A 143 -13.08 -3.40 7.79
C SER A 143 -13.73 -2.05 7.50
N CYS A 144 -13.35 -1.04 8.26
CA CYS A 144 -13.78 0.32 8.00
C CYS A 144 -12.69 1.32 8.34
N ASP A 145 -12.72 2.43 7.61
CA ASP A 145 -11.89 3.60 7.88
C ASP A 145 -12.72 4.87 7.56
N ALA A 146 -12.31 6.00 8.12
CA ALA A 146 -12.96 7.29 7.98
C ALA A 146 -12.01 8.30 7.33
N TRP A 147 -12.38 8.79 6.15
CA TRP A 147 -11.60 9.78 5.42
C TRP A 147 -12.25 11.15 5.45
N SER A 148 -11.42 12.19 5.57
CA SER A 148 -11.85 13.58 5.51
C SER A 148 -11.00 14.40 4.55
N LEU A 149 -11.65 15.37 3.89
CA LEU A 149 -11.01 16.38 3.06
C LEU A 149 -11.42 17.76 3.57
N PRO A 150 -10.63 18.37 4.47
CA PRO A 150 -11.00 19.63 5.13
C PRO A 150 -11.24 20.78 4.16
N SER A 151 -10.49 20.85 3.06
CA SER A 151 -10.58 21.92 2.05
C SER A 151 -11.95 22.04 1.39
N VAL A 152 -12.78 21.00 1.45
CA VAL A 152 -14.16 20.99 0.91
C VAL A 152 -15.21 20.60 1.95
N GLY A 153 -14.85 20.52 3.23
CA GLY A 153 -15.78 20.15 4.31
C GLY A 153 -16.42 18.77 4.14
N PHE A 154 -15.71 17.82 3.55
CA PHE A 154 -16.23 16.50 3.21
C PHE A 154 -15.65 15.42 4.12
N LYS A 155 -16.50 14.52 4.62
CA LYS A 155 -16.10 13.34 5.39
C LYS A 155 -16.97 12.16 5.04
N ALA A 156 -16.38 10.97 4.96
CA ALA A 156 -17.08 9.73 4.68
C ALA A 156 -16.41 8.53 5.35
N ILE A 157 -17.19 7.50 5.61
CA ILE A 157 -16.74 6.21 6.13
C ILE A 157 -17.01 5.17 5.06
N CYS A 158 -16.02 4.34 4.71
CA CYS A 158 -16.25 3.19 3.84
C CYS A 158 -16.19 1.88 4.63
N PHE A 159 -16.98 0.91 4.18
CA PHE A 159 -17.05 -0.42 4.77
C PHE A 159 -16.69 -1.45 3.71
N PHE A 160 -15.69 -2.28 4.01
CA PHE A 160 -15.36 -3.46 3.24
C PHE A 160 -15.80 -4.71 3.99
N ILE A 161 -16.17 -5.75 3.26
CA ILE A 161 -16.40 -7.09 3.78
C ILE A 161 -15.33 -8.03 3.28
N HIS A 162 -14.87 -8.90 4.18
CA HIS A 162 -13.82 -9.87 3.97
C HIS A 162 -14.40 -11.26 4.18
N VAL A 163 -14.13 -12.13 3.21
CA VAL A 163 -14.63 -13.51 3.19
C VAL A 163 -13.51 -14.44 2.75
N TYR A 164 -13.48 -15.62 3.35
CA TYR A 164 -12.73 -16.75 2.81
C TYR A 164 -13.76 -17.75 2.30
N HIS A 165 -13.81 -17.96 0.99
CA HIS A 165 -14.79 -18.84 0.37
C HIS A 165 -14.17 -19.48 -0.87
N GLN A 166 -14.43 -20.77 -1.08
CA GLN A 166 -13.80 -21.55 -2.15
C GLN A 166 -12.28 -21.39 -2.18
N ARG A 167 -11.66 -21.56 -1.00
CA ARG A 167 -10.20 -21.48 -0.82
C ARG A 167 -9.59 -20.13 -1.22
N THR A 168 -10.43 -19.11 -1.31
CA THR A 168 -9.99 -17.80 -1.78
C THR A 168 -10.48 -16.71 -0.85
N TYR A 169 -9.53 -15.88 -0.43
CA TYR A 169 -9.81 -14.67 0.28
C TYR A 169 -10.27 -13.57 -0.67
N ARG A 170 -11.36 -12.88 -0.32
CA ARG A 170 -11.89 -11.76 -1.10
C ARG A 170 -12.31 -10.61 -0.19
N THR A 171 -12.09 -9.42 -0.70
CA THR A 171 -12.47 -8.12 -0.11
C THR A 171 -13.44 -7.43 -1.07
N LEU A 172 -14.57 -6.93 -0.56
CA LEU A 172 -15.60 -6.24 -1.35
C LEU A 172 -16.01 -4.95 -0.65
N LEU A 173 -16.10 -3.85 -1.39
CA LEU A 173 -16.64 -2.59 -0.89
C LEU A 173 -18.16 -2.73 -0.71
N LEU A 174 -18.63 -2.77 0.54
CA LEU A 174 -20.06 -2.81 0.85
C LEU A 174 -20.71 -1.44 0.63
N ASP A 175 -20.14 -0.39 1.21
CA ASP A 175 -20.72 0.95 1.11
C ASP A 175 -19.75 2.07 1.45
N VAL A 176 -20.13 3.29 1.09
CA VAL A 176 -19.47 4.53 1.52
C VAL A 176 -20.51 5.55 1.96
N ILE A 177 -20.49 5.91 3.23
CA ILE A 177 -21.49 6.74 3.88
C ILE A 177 -20.88 8.12 4.16
N PRO A 178 -21.43 9.23 3.61
CA PRO A 178 -21.01 10.55 4.02
C PRO A 178 -21.48 10.82 5.46
N VAL A 179 -20.64 11.48 6.23
CA VAL A 179 -20.92 11.82 7.64
C VAL A 179 -20.58 13.29 7.88
N ASP A 180 -21.26 13.89 8.85
CA ASP A 180 -21.01 15.29 9.23
C ASP A 180 -19.87 15.40 10.26
N GLY A 181 -19.69 14.36 11.08
CA GLY A 181 -18.60 14.23 12.03
C GLY A 181 -17.79 12.94 11.86
N GLY A 182 -17.03 12.56 12.88
CA GLY A 182 -16.51 11.19 13.00
C GLY A 182 -16.31 10.83 14.45
N LYS A 183 -17.32 11.16 15.27
CA LYS A 183 -17.44 10.66 16.62
C LYS A 183 -17.89 9.20 16.56
N ALA A 184 -17.77 8.50 17.68
CA ALA A 184 -18.23 7.11 17.79
C ALA A 184 -19.70 6.93 17.37
N GLU A 185 -20.57 7.90 17.68
CA GLU A 185 -21.98 7.90 17.28
C GLU A 185 -22.19 8.00 15.77
N ASP A 186 -21.38 8.79 15.06
CA ASP A 186 -21.45 8.90 13.60
C ASP A 186 -21.09 7.56 12.94
N ILE A 187 -20.05 6.91 13.46
CA ILE A 187 -19.56 5.61 13.01
C ILE A 187 -20.59 4.51 13.29
N ASP A 188 -21.14 4.48 14.50
CA ASP A 188 -22.18 3.52 14.91
C ASP A 188 -23.44 3.67 14.04
N ASN A 189 -23.90 4.90 13.80
CA ASN A 189 -25.02 5.17 12.91
C ASN A 189 -24.75 4.69 11.48
N ALA A 190 -23.55 4.92 10.94
CA ALA A 190 -23.18 4.44 9.62
C ALA A 190 -23.12 2.91 9.57
N ALA A 191 -22.50 2.27 10.56
CA ALA A 191 -22.41 0.81 10.68
C ALA A 191 -23.80 0.16 10.79
N LYS A 192 -24.70 0.73 11.60
CA LYS A 192 -26.10 0.27 11.73
C LYS A 192 -26.87 0.39 10.41
N ARG A 193 -26.67 1.47 9.65
CA ARG A 193 -27.28 1.65 8.32
C ARG A 193 -26.81 0.56 7.35
N VAL A 194 -25.50 0.29 7.31
CA VAL A 194 -24.91 -0.77 6.46
C VAL A 194 -25.41 -2.14 6.91
N GLY A 195 -25.32 -2.45 8.20
CA GLY A 195 -25.78 -3.73 8.75
C GLY A 195 -27.26 -4.00 8.48
N LYS A 196 -28.12 -3.00 8.68
CA LYS A 196 -29.56 -3.10 8.40
C LYS A 196 -29.84 -3.34 6.92
N TYR A 197 -29.16 -2.62 6.02
CA TYR A 197 -29.38 -2.77 4.58
C TYR A 197 -28.95 -4.14 4.07
N TYR A 198 -27.78 -4.63 4.49
CA TYR A 198 -27.21 -5.89 4.02
C TYR A 198 -27.62 -7.11 4.84
N HIS A 199 -28.50 -6.95 5.84
CA HIS A 199 -28.91 -8.01 6.77
C HIS A 199 -27.73 -8.72 7.44
N LEU A 200 -26.74 -7.94 7.87
CA LEU A 200 -25.60 -8.47 8.60
C LEU A 200 -26.02 -8.87 10.02
N SER A 201 -25.37 -9.89 10.58
CA SER A 201 -25.46 -10.25 12.00
C SER A 201 -25.05 -9.06 12.88
N GLU A 202 -25.42 -9.03 14.15
CA GLU A 202 -24.90 -7.99 15.06
C GLU A 202 -23.48 -8.32 15.60
N ASP A 203 -23.05 -9.58 15.44
CA ASP A 203 -21.82 -10.14 16.00
C ASP A 203 -20.63 -10.15 15.04
N TRP A 204 -20.66 -9.39 13.94
CA TRP A 204 -19.50 -9.36 13.03
C TRP A 204 -18.27 -8.75 13.70
N LEU A 205 -17.12 -9.33 13.35
CA LEU A 205 -15.81 -8.77 13.65
C LEU A 205 -15.50 -7.63 12.69
N ILE A 206 -14.78 -6.60 13.17
CA ILE A 206 -14.37 -5.47 12.33
C ILE A 206 -12.92 -5.07 12.55
N THR A 207 -12.14 -5.07 11.48
CA THR A 207 -10.76 -4.58 11.48
C THR A 207 -10.76 -3.08 11.22
N THR A 208 -10.16 -2.30 12.12
CA THR A 208 -9.98 -0.85 11.96
C THR A 208 -8.78 -0.37 12.78
N ASP A 209 -8.36 0.88 12.56
CA ASP A 209 -7.29 1.53 13.29
C ASP A 209 -7.50 1.62 14.82
N GLY A 210 -6.53 2.22 15.49
CA GLY A 210 -6.54 2.47 16.93
C GLY A 210 -7.24 3.77 17.35
N ALA A 211 -7.96 4.46 16.46
CA ALA A 211 -8.55 5.75 16.78
C ALA A 211 -9.62 5.61 17.88
N PHE A 212 -9.63 6.55 18.82
CA PHE A 212 -10.51 6.51 19.99
C PHE A 212 -12.00 6.32 19.62
N ALA A 213 -12.46 6.94 18.53
CA ALA A 213 -13.83 6.81 18.07
C ALA A 213 -14.18 5.39 17.61
N ASN A 214 -13.25 4.72 16.91
CA ASN A 214 -13.39 3.33 16.46
C ASN A 214 -13.37 2.37 17.65
N VAL A 215 -12.43 2.56 18.59
CA VAL A 215 -12.34 1.77 19.83
C VAL A 215 -13.64 1.86 20.63
N ARG A 216 -14.15 3.08 20.85
CA ARG A 216 -15.38 3.31 21.60
C ARG A 216 -16.63 2.76 20.89
N CYS A 217 -16.68 2.81 19.57
CA CYS A 217 -17.82 2.34 18.79
C CYS A 217 -17.94 0.80 18.79
N PHE A 218 -16.83 0.10 18.55
CA PHE A 218 -16.88 -1.33 18.26
C PHE A 218 -16.51 -2.23 19.45
N GLY A 219 -15.79 -1.70 20.44
CA GLY A 219 -15.44 -2.43 21.66
C GLY A 219 -14.77 -3.79 21.35
N THR A 220 -15.32 -4.86 21.92
CA THR A 220 -14.80 -6.23 21.78
C THR A 220 -14.91 -6.81 20.38
N ARG A 221 -15.79 -6.27 19.51
CA ARG A 221 -15.91 -6.67 18.10
C ARG A 221 -14.75 -6.17 17.22
N ARG A 222 -13.97 -5.22 17.72
CA ARG A 222 -12.92 -4.52 16.98
C ARG A 222 -11.63 -5.33 16.91
N LEU A 223 -11.31 -5.92 15.77
CA LEU A 223 -9.97 -6.43 15.49
C LEU A 223 -9.00 -5.28 15.19
N ILE A 224 -7.74 -5.43 15.61
CA ILE A 224 -6.71 -4.43 15.35
C ILE A 224 -6.26 -4.53 13.88
N CYS A 225 -6.27 -3.41 13.17
CA CYS A 225 -5.54 -3.27 11.91
C CYS A 225 -4.02 -3.36 12.20
N ILE A 226 -3.44 -4.55 12.05
CA ILE A 226 -2.03 -4.80 12.36
C ILE A 226 -1.11 -3.99 11.43
N ALA A 227 -1.51 -3.79 10.19
CA ALA A 227 -0.80 -2.91 9.26
C ALA A 227 -0.71 -1.46 9.79
N HIS A 228 -1.83 -0.91 10.28
CA HIS A 228 -1.85 0.40 10.91
C HIS A 228 -1.07 0.42 12.22
N ALA A 229 -1.15 -0.63 13.03
CA ALA A 229 -0.40 -0.76 14.27
C ALA A 229 1.12 -0.79 14.04
N LEU A 230 1.61 -1.50 13.01
CA LEU A 230 3.02 -1.49 12.61
C LEU A 230 3.48 -0.08 12.20
N ASN A 231 2.64 0.64 11.45
CA ASN A 231 2.93 2.03 11.08
C ASN A 231 2.88 2.98 12.29
N THR A 232 1.98 2.72 13.25
CA THR A 232 1.82 3.48 14.50
C THR A 232 3.02 3.29 15.41
N ALA A 233 3.47 2.05 15.62
CA ALA A 233 4.67 1.72 16.38
C ALA A 233 5.90 2.48 15.86
N CYS A 234 6.04 2.57 14.53
CA CYS A 234 7.08 3.35 13.89
C CYS A 234 6.87 4.87 14.08
N SER A 235 5.63 5.36 14.00
CA SER A 235 5.30 6.79 14.22
C SER A 235 5.59 7.25 15.66
N HIS A 236 5.39 6.39 16.65
CA HIS A 236 5.67 6.66 18.06
C HIS A 236 7.14 7.00 18.32
N LEU A 237 8.06 6.48 17.51
CA LEU A 237 9.51 6.72 17.63
C LEU A 237 9.89 8.21 17.65
N VAL A 238 9.13 9.05 16.93
CA VAL A 238 9.45 10.48 16.78
C VAL A 238 8.33 11.40 17.26
N SER A 239 7.30 10.84 17.91
CA SER A 239 6.11 11.58 18.34
C SER A 239 6.49 12.82 19.18
N PRO A 240 5.98 14.02 18.83
CA PRO A 240 6.21 15.23 19.61
C PRO A 240 5.30 15.34 20.85
N ALA A 241 4.40 14.37 21.04
CA ALA A 241 3.49 14.35 22.17
C ALA A 241 4.25 14.36 23.51
N ARG A 242 3.57 14.89 24.55
CA ARG A 242 4.04 14.79 25.94
C ARG A 242 4.15 13.31 26.34
N ASP A 243 4.99 13.03 27.32
CA ASP A 243 5.14 11.68 27.84
C ASP A 243 3.80 11.12 28.30
N SER A 244 3.51 9.91 27.84
CA SER A 244 2.24 9.24 28.06
C SER A 244 2.50 7.74 28.18
N ARG A 245 1.57 7.01 28.79
CA ARG A 245 1.63 5.54 28.83
C ARG A 245 1.56 4.89 27.45
N ALA A 246 1.29 5.65 26.39
CA ALA A 246 1.21 5.15 25.02
C ALA A 246 2.58 5.08 24.32
N CYS A 247 3.66 5.59 24.93
CA CYS A 247 5.02 5.49 24.39
C CYS A 247 6.02 5.14 25.50
N ASN A 248 6.89 4.16 25.27
CA ASN A 248 7.92 3.76 26.25
C ASN A 248 9.11 4.71 26.34
N LEU A 249 9.46 5.33 25.21
CA LEU A 249 10.55 6.29 25.17
C LEU A 249 10.11 7.57 25.85
N ASP A 250 10.99 8.27 26.55
CA ASP A 250 10.71 9.63 27.03
C ASP A 250 10.88 10.67 25.89
N LYS A 251 10.55 11.94 26.18
CA LYS A 251 10.62 13.01 25.19
C LYS A 251 12.03 13.23 24.64
N ASP A 252 13.06 13.07 25.46
CA ASP A 252 14.45 13.33 25.09
C ASP A 252 14.99 12.17 24.22
N GLU A 253 14.68 10.93 24.58
CA GLU A 253 14.92 9.74 23.76
C GLU A 253 14.24 9.85 22.38
N ARG A 254 12.98 10.32 22.33
CA ARG A 254 12.29 10.58 21.06
C ARG A 254 12.92 11.74 20.27
N SER A 255 13.53 12.71 20.94
CA SER A 255 14.24 13.82 20.27
C SER A 255 15.46 13.31 19.50
N ILE A 256 16.25 12.42 20.10
CA ILE A 256 17.43 11.80 19.46
C ILE A 256 17.04 11.12 18.14
N ILE A 257 15.95 10.34 18.15
CA ILE A 257 15.46 9.67 16.95
C ILE A 257 14.92 10.69 15.93
N ARG A 258 14.22 11.74 16.38
CA ARG A 258 13.69 12.79 15.50
C ARG A 258 14.81 13.56 14.79
N GLU A 259 15.88 13.89 15.50
CA GLU A 259 17.06 14.56 14.97
C GLU A 259 17.73 13.71 13.88
N TYR A 260 17.88 12.39 14.12
CA TYR A 260 18.39 11.46 13.12
C TYR A 260 17.56 11.46 11.81
N PHE A 261 16.24 11.28 11.92
CA PHE A 261 15.38 11.29 10.72
C PHE A 261 15.26 12.67 10.08
N GLY A 262 15.42 13.75 10.86
CA GLY A 262 15.52 15.11 10.37
C GLY A 262 16.76 15.31 9.52
N ALA A 263 17.93 14.85 9.99
CA ALA A 263 19.17 14.86 9.22
C ALA A 263 19.04 14.06 7.92
N ALA A 264 18.52 12.83 7.99
CA ALA A 264 18.31 11.98 6.83
C ALA A 264 17.41 12.64 5.76
N ASP A 265 16.27 13.22 6.16
CA ASP A 265 15.37 13.91 5.22
C ASP A 265 16.01 15.20 4.66
N ASN A 266 16.75 15.96 5.47
CA ASN A 266 17.45 17.16 5.00
C ASN A 266 18.51 16.85 3.95
N ILE A 267 19.30 15.77 4.15
CA ILE A 267 20.25 15.31 3.13
C ILE A 267 19.49 14.99 1.84
N CYS A 268 18.43 14.17 1.91
CA CYS A 268 17.65 13.84 0.72
C CYS A 268 17.04 15.09 0.06
N LYS A 269 16.53 16.05 0.82
CA LYS A 269 15.94 17.31 0.30
C LYS A 269 16.92 18.10 -0.56
N ILE A 270 18.19 18.18 -0.18
CA ILE A 270 19.23 18.85 -0.97
C ILE A 270 19.29 18.24 -2.38
N PHE A 271 19.36 16.91 -2.46
CA PHE A 271 19.42 16.19 -3.72
C PHE A 271 18.06 16.03 -4.42
N ARG A 272 16.95 16.50 -3.83
CA ARG A 272 15.67 16.67 -4.54
C ARG A 272 15.62 17.95 -5.38
N SER A 273 16.54 18.90 -5.19
CA SER A 273 16.65 20.06 -6.07
C SER A 273 17.16 19.65 -7.46
N ASP A 274 16.51 20.09 -8.54
CA ASP A 274 16.97 19.78 -9.91
C ASP A 274 18.36 20.36 -10.18
N ALA A 275 18.64 21.57 -9.68
CA ALA A 275 19.94 22.23 -9.86
C ALA A 275 21.06 21.43 -9.19
N THR A 276 20.93 21.18 -7.88
CA THR A 276 21.93 20.45 -7.09
C THR A 276 22.08 19.01 -7.55
N TYR A 277 20.99 18.34 -7.93
CA TYR A 277 21.06 16.97 -8.43
C TYR A 277 21.79 16.90 -9.77
N LYS A 278 21.58 17.86 -10.67
CA LYS A 278 22.29 17.94 -11.94
C LYS A 278 23.80 18.16 -11.73
N GLU A 279 24.17 19.10 -10.85
CA GLU A 279 25.57 19.34 -10.47
C GLU A 279 26.21 18.11 -9.82
N PHE A 280 25.47 17.42 -8.96
CA PHE A 280 25.92 16.17 -8.34
C PHE A 280 26.18 15.07 -9.37
N VAL A 281 25.29 14.87 -10.35
CA VAL A 281 25.46 13.89 -11.42
C VAL A 281 26.65 14.26 -12.31
N GLU A 282 26.75 15.53 -12.72
CA GLU A 282 27.89 16.01 -13.52
C GLU A 282 29.22 15.87 -12.77
N TRP A 283 29.24 16.22 -11.49
CA TRP A 283 30.41 15.99 -10.62
C TRP A 283 30.74 14.51 -10.56
N TYR A 284 29.75 13.66 -10.31
CA TYR A 284 29.95 12.22 -10.19
C TYR A 284 30.50 11.59 -11.48
N ASP A 285 29.93 11.92 -12.64
CA ASP A 285 30.37 11.41 -13.94
C ASP A 285 31.81 11.82 -14.27
N ASN A 286 32.21 13.04 -13.90
CA ASN A 286 33.57 13.54 -14.07
C ASN A 286 34.56 12.95 -13.01
N TYR A 287 34.09 12.73 -11.79
CA TYR A 287 34.91 12.32 -10.66
C TYR A 287 35.17 10.81 -10.63
N VAL A 288 34.19 9.97 -10.99
CA VAL A 288 34.27 8.49 -11.05
C VAL A 288 35.35 8.03 -12.03
N GLN A 289 35.62 8.79 -13.10
CA GLN A 289 36.70 8.47 -14.05
C GLN A 289 38.10 8.62 -13.44
N SER A 290 38.26 9.48 -12.43
CA SER A 290 39.54 9.78 -11.76
C SER A 290 39.76 8.96 -10.48
N ARG A 291 38.73 8.23 -10.04
CA ARG A 291 38.64 7.55 -8.74
C ARG A 291 37.93 6.19 -8.90
N PRO A 292 38.68 5.09 -9.13
CA PRO A 292 38.11 3.75 -9.28
C PRO A 292 37.46 3.20 -7.99
N ASP A 293 37.54 3.95 -6.89
CA ASP A 293 36.99 3.68 -5.55
C ASP A 293 35.49 4.01 -5.38
N VAL A 294 34.88 4.67 -6.37
CA VAL A 294 33.44 4.93 -6.39
C VAL A 294 32.79 3.93 -7.33
N ASP A 295 32.23 2.83 -6.77
CA ASP A 295 31.38 1.88 -7.51
C ASP A 295 30.32 2.64 -8.32
N LYS A 296 29.80 2.10 -9.42
CA LYS A 296 28.69 2.70 -10.19
C LYS A 296 27.43 2.76 -9.32
N ALA A 297 27.35 3.77 -8.44
CA ALA A 297 26.15 4.14 -7.73
C ALA A 297 25.06 4.37 -8.78
N ASN A 298 23.90 3.77 -8.56
CA ASN A 298 22.76 4.01 -9.41
C ASN A 298 22.16 5.35 -8.99
N LEU A 299 22.75 6.43 -9.50
CA LEU A 299 22.29 7.77 -9.18
C LEU A 299 20.83 7.89 -9.61
N LYS A 300 19.96 7.94 -8.60
CA LYS A 300 18.54 8.25 -8.74
C LYS A 300 18.23 9.43 -7.86
N LYS A 301 17.32 10.26 -8.32
CA LYS A 301 16.84 11.38 -7.52
C LYS A 301 16.05 10.83 -6.32
N PRO A 302 16.30 11.30 -5.08
CA PRO A 302 15.56 10.84 -3.92
C PRO A 302 14.07 11.14 -4.08
N LEU A 303 13.22 10.18 -3.72
CA LEU A 303 11.76 10.35 -3.76
C LEU A 303 11.26 11.12 -2.53
N THR A 304 10.11 11.79 -2.70
CA THR A 304 9.35 12.37 -1.58
C THR A 304 8.58 11.24 -0.89
N PRO A 305 8.62 11.12 0.44
CA PRO A 305 7.95 10.04 1.14
C PRO A 305 6.44 10.28 1.12
N CYS A 306 5.67 9.23 1.36
CA CYS A 306 4.24 9.39 1.62
C CYS A 306 4.03 9.93 3.04
N GLU A 307 3.42 11.11 3.19
CA GLU A 307 3.19 11.75 4.49
C GLU A 307 2.34 10.92 5.46
N THR A 308 1.43 10.09 4.93
CA THR A 308 0.47 9.30 5.74
C THR A 308 1.03 7.95 6.21
N ARG A 309 2.17 7.50 5.68
CA ARG A 309 2.79 6.22 6.05
C ARG A 309 4.19 6.49 6.57
N TRP A 310 4.34 6.55 7.90
CA TRP A 310 5.61 6.85 8.54
C TRP A 310 6.69 5.83 8.18
N ILE A 311 6.33 4.55 8.06
CA ILE A 311 7.24 3.52 7.55
C ILE A 311 7.77 3.83 6.14
N GLY A 312 7.07 4.67 5.37
CA GLY A 312 7.50 5.20 4.09
C GLY A 312 8.74 6.10 4.15
N LYS A 313 9.18 6.52 5.34
CA LYS A 313 10.51 7.15 5.54
C LYS A 313 11.67 6.19 5.24
N ILE A 314 11.41 4.87 5.15
CA ILE A 314 12.40 3.88 4.72
C ILE A 314 13.02 4.23 3.35
N ILE A 315 12.26 4.91 2.48
CA ILE A 315 12.72 5.35 1.15
C ILE A 315 13.92 6.29 1.24
N PHE A 316 14.02 7.10 2.31
CA PHE A 316 15.19 7.94 2.55
C PHE A 316 16.42 7.11 2.90
N LEU A 317 16.21 6.13 3.77
CA LEU A 317 17.29 5.27 4.22
C LEU A 317 17.79 4.37 3.09
N GLU A 318 16.89 3.89 2.22
CA GLU A 318 17.24 3.18 0.98
C GLU A 318 18.10 4.06 0.06
N TRP A 319 17.67 5.30 -0.18
CA TRP A 319 18.44 6.22 -1.01
C TRP A 319 19.81 6.53 -0.40
N LEU A 320 19.87 6.79 0.91
CA LEU A 320 21.12 7.02 1.63
C LEU A 320 22.02 5.77 1.60
N GLN A 321 21.47 4.58 1.76
CA GLN A 321 22.23 3.34 1.67
C GLN A 321 22.93 3.19 0.31
N GLU A 322 22.25 3.57 -0.77
CA GLU A 322 22.80 3.46 -2.13
C GLU A 322 23.69 4.64 -2.56
N CYS A 323 23.38 5.87 -2.15
CA CYS A 323 23.97 7.09 -2.70
C CYS A 323 24.74 7.95 -1.70
N ALA A 324 24.63 7.70 -0.38
CA ALA A 324 25.10 8.67 0.61
C ALA A 324 26.61 8.89 0.61
N VAL A 325 27.41 7.88 0.27
CA VAL A 325 28.88 8.04 0.21
C VAL A 325 29.26 9.04 -0.88
N ALA A 326 28.66 8.90 -2.07
CA ALA A 326 28.84 9.84 -3.17
C ALA A 326 28.28 11.22 -2.83
N ALA A 327 27.09 11.28 -2.23
CA ALA A 327 26.45 12.52 -1.79
C ALA A 327 27.31 13.27 -0.76
N TYR A 328 27.86 12.57 0.23
CA TYR A 328 28.73 13.13 1.24
C TYR A 328 30.03 13.68 0.63
N ALA A 329 30.65 12.92 -0.28
CA ALA A 329 31.86 13.36 -0.98
C ALA A 329 31.61 14.61 -1.85
N PHE A 330 30.44 14.69 -2.50
CA PHE A 330 30.02 15.88 -3.25
C PHE A 330 29.85 17.10 -2.34
N LEU A 331 29.11 16.97 -1.23
CA LEU A 331 28.90 18.07 -0.29
C LEU A 331 30.23 18.56 0.32
N ALA A 332 31.13 17.64 0.64
CA ALA A 332 32.46 17.98 1.12
C ALA A 332 33.32 18.67 0.05
N TYR A 333 33.15 18.32 -1.23
CA TYR A 333 33.85 18.95 -2.35
C TYR A 333 33.35 20.38 -2.63
N GLU A 334 32.04 20.59 -2.65
CA GLU A 334 31.45 21.92 -2.89
C GLU A 334 31.78 22.89 -1.74
N GLY A 335 31.71 22.45 -0.47
CA GLY A 335 32.15 23.26 0.67
C GLY A 335 33.63 23.66 0.62
N ARG A 336 34.48 22.89 -0.09
CA ARG A 336 35.92 23.21 -0.30
C ARG A 336 36.19 24.22 -1.41
N LYS A 337 35.24 24.46 -2.31
CA LYS A 337 35.37 25.50 -3.36
C LYS A 337 35.14 26.93 -2.84
N GLY A 338 34.91 27.09 -1.53
CA GLY A 338 34.49 28.38 -0.96
C GLY A 338 33.05 28.76 -1.33
N VAL A 339 32.27 27.81 -1.85
CA VAL A 339 30.81 27.90 -1.88
C VAL A 339 30.39 27.72 -0.43
N ASP A 340 29.99 28.83 0.19
CA ASP A 340 29.52 28.80 1.56
C ASP A 340 28.37 27.78 1.63
N LEU A 341 28.48 26.80 2.53
CA LEU A 341 27.35 25.91 2.80
C LEU A 341 26.14 26.74 3.29
N GLU A 342 26.34 28.01 3.70
CA GLU A 342 25.31 29.04 3.87
C GLU A 342 24.52 29.40 2.58
N VAL A 343 25.07 29.28 1.37
CA VAL A 343 24.32 29.56 0.12
C VAL A 343 23.38 28.41 -0.25
N VAL A 344 23.74 27.16 0.06
CA VAL A 344 22.81 26.02 0.04
C VAL A 344 21.77 26.14 1.17
N HIS A 345 22.12 26.87 2.23
CA HIS A 345 21.29 27.23 3.41
C HIS A 345 20.27 28.34 3.12
N ASP A 346 20.56 29.28 2.22
CA ASP A 346 19.59 30.31 1.84
C ASP A 346 18.41 29.72 1.04
N CYS A 347 18.61 28.60 0.33
CA CYS A 347 17.50 27.77 -0.19
C CYS A 347 16.70 27.08 0.93
N LEU A 348 17.28 26.86 2.11
CA LEU A 348 16.63 26.27 3.30
C LEU A 348 15.89 27.31 4.16
N ARG A 349 16.19 28.60 4.00
CA ARG A 349 15.61 29.71 4.78
C ARG A 349 14.19 30.12 4.36
N GLN A 350 13.69 29.65 3.22
CA GLN A 350 12.31 29.90 2.78
C GLN A 350 11.26 28.96 3.41
N LEU A 351 11.66 28.11 4.35
CA LEU A 351 10.74 27.28 5.14
C LEU A 351 10.48 27.92 6.52
N PRO A 352 9.22 28.08 6.95
CA PRO A 352 8.92 28.75 8.22
C PRO A 352 9.39 27.92 9.42
N GLU A 353 10.23 28.53 10.26
CA GLU A 353 10.31 28.39 11.72
C GLU A 353 10.25 26.98 12.34
N VAL A 354 11.06 26.00 11.89
CA VAL A 354 11.61 24.98 12.81
C VAL A 354 12.97 24.52 12.27
N TYR A 355 14.02 24.63 13.08
CA TYR A 355 15.42 24.18 12.83
C TYR A 355 16.32 25.11 11.99
N GLY A 356 16.81 26.18 12.64
CA GLY A 356 17.88 27.05 12.13
C GLY A 356 19.29 26.54 12.43
N LYS A 357 19.70 25.39 11.87
CA LYS A 357 21.11 24.99 11.79
C LYS A 357 21.36 24.36 10.43
N GLY A 358 22.47 24.76 9.79
CA GLY A 358 22.90 24.23 8.51
C GLY A 358 23.15 22.74 8.57
N VAL A 359 23.30 22.12 7.40
CA VAL A 359 23.76 20.74 7.34
C VAL A 359 25.25 20.72 7.67
N ASP A 360 25.56 20.48 8.93
CA ASP A 360 26.91 20.21 9.43
C ASP A 360 27.39 18.85 8.88
N LEU A 361 28.60 18.80 8.33
CA LEU A 361 29.20 17.57 7.81
C LEU A 361 29.36 16.51 8.90
N GLU A 362 29.50 16.90 10.17
CA GLU A 362 29.50 15.98 11.31
C GLU A 362 28.13 15.30 11.49
N VAL A 363 27.04 16.05 11.34
CA VAL A 363 25.68 15.52 11.44
C VAL A 363 25.40 14.53 10.31
N VAL A 364 25.89 14.80 9.10
CA VAL A 364 25.80 13.85 7.98
C VAL A 364 26.62 12.59 8.28
N HIS A 365 27.85 12.74 8.74
CA HIS A 365 28.72 11.63 9.11
C HIS A 365 28.07 10.71 10.17
N ASP A 366 27.55 11.28 11.25
CA ASP A 366 26.88 10.53 12.32
C ASP A 366 25.58 9.86 11.87
N CYS A 367 24.84 10.49 10.96
CA CYS A 367 23.65 9.89 10.34
C CYS A 367 24.03 8.64 9.52
N LEU A 368 25.11 8.71 8.74
CA LEU A 368 25.57 7.60 7.90
C LEU A 368 26.16 6.46 8.71
N ARG A 369 26.92 6.76 9.77
CA ARG A 369 27.48 5.76 10.69
C ARG A 369 26.41 4.90 11.35
N GLN A 370 25.27 5.50 11.71
CA GLN A 370 24.16 4.80 12.37
C GLN A 370 23.18 4.13 11.38
N LEU A 371 23.28 4.42 10.09
CA LEU A 371 22.32 3.99 9.06
C LEU A 371 22.12 2.47 8.96
N PRO A 372 23.16 1.62 8.94
CA PRO A 372 22.97 0.19 8.67
C PRO A 372 22.05 -0.50 9.68
N GLU A 373 22.21 -0.20 10.97
CA GLU A 373 21.37 -0.77 12.03
C GLU A 373 19.96 -0.18 12.04
N VAL A 374 19.84 1.15 11.87
CA VAL A 374 18.53 1.83 11.81
C VAL A 374 17.70 1.34 10.62
N TYR A 375 18.33 1.24 9.46
CA TYR A 375 17.70 0.73 8.24
C TYR A 375 17.33 -0.75 8.38
N GLY A 376 18.19 -1.57 9.01
CA GLY A 376 17.91 -2.98 9.29
C GLY A 376 16.66 -3.20 10.12
N LEU A 377 16.51 -2.46 11.22
CA LEU A 377 15.32 -2.54 12.08
C LEU A 377 14.04 -2.11 11.35
N LEU A 378 14.08 -0.97 10.65
CA LEU A 378 12.91 -0.50 9.90
C LEU A 378 12.51 -1.44 8.75
N ARG A 379 13.50 -2.05 8.09
CA ARG A 379 13.20 -3.01 7.03
C ARG A 379 12.51 -4.26 7.56
N ILE A 380 12.89 -4.77 8.73
CA ILE A 380 12.18 -5.89 9.38
C ILE A 380 10.71 -5.52 9.64
N MET A 381 10.45 -4.32 10.16
CA MET A 381 9.08 -3.80 10.33
C MET A 381 8.34 -3.66 8.98
N ASN A 382 9.02 -3.20 7.94
CA ASN A 382 8.44 -3.02 6.61
C ASN A 382 8.12 -4.37 5.94
N ASN A 383 8.98 -5.37 6.12
CA ASN A 383 8.74 -6.72 5.65
C ASN A 383 7.54 -7.36 6.38
N ALA A 384 7.40 -7.15 7.69
CA ALA A 384 6.21 -7.58 8.42
C ALA A 384 4.93 -6.93 7.87
N LEU A 385 4.96 -5.62 7.60
CA LEU A 385 3.85 -4.90 7.00
C LEU A 385 3.50 -5.50 5.62
N ASN A 386 4.50 -5.71 4.77
CA ASN A 386 4.30 -6.26 3.42
C ASN A 386 3.77 -7.70 3.46
N LEU A 387 4.20 -8.51 4.43
CA LEU A 387 3.69 -9.87 4.62
C LEU A 387 2.21 -9.87 5.04
N LEU A 388 1.81 -8.94 5.91
CA LEU A 388 0.45 -8.92 6.47
C LEU A 388 -0.55 -8.13 5.62
N ALA A 389 -0.09 -7.15 4.83
CA ALA A 389 -0.92 -6.31 3.97
C ALA A 389 -1.08 -6.82 2.53
N GLY A 390 -0.83 -8.12 2.30
CA GLY A 390 -0.98 -8.78 1.00
C GLY A 390 -2.42 -8.82 0.49
N GLU A 391 -2.60 -9.22 -0.78
CA GLU A 391 -3.92 -9.39 -1.41
C GLU A 391 -4.56 -10.78 -1.14
N THR A 392 -3.84 -11.66 -0.46
CA THR A 392 -4.29 -13.01 -0.03
C THR A 392 -4.72 -12.99 1.44
N THR A 393 -5.32 -14.07 1.95
CA THR A 393 -5.54 -14.17 3.40
C THR A 393 -4.18 -14.19 4.12
N THR A 394 -4.10 -13.42 5.21
CA THR A 394 -2.92 -13.30 6.06
C THR A 394 -3.24 -13.53 7.54
N ALA A 395 -4.50 -13.83 7.88
CA ALA A 395 -4.97 -14.00 9.24
C ALA A 395 -4.14 -15.03 10.02
N HIS A 396 -3.78 -16.13 9.37
CA HIS A 396 -2.98 -17.21 9.92
C HIS A 396 -1.52 -16.82 10.22
N LEU A 397 -1.00 -15.77 9.57
CA LEU A 397 0.36 -15.29 9.77
C LEU A 397 0.47 -14.21 10.84
N ILE A 398 -0.63 -13.61 11.29
CA ILE A 398 -0.58 -12.49 12.24
C ILE A 398 0.16 -12.88 13.52
N LEU A 399 -0.27 -13.95 14.21
CA LEU A 399 0.40 -14.40 15.44
C LEU A 399 1.84 -14.87 15.19
N PRO A 400 2.11 -15.75 14.21
CA PRO A 400 3.47 -16.16 13.90
C PRO A 400 4.42 -14.98 13.57
N VAL A 401 3.95 -13.98 12.82
CA VAL A 401 4.75 -12.79 12.47
C VAL A 401 5.06 -11.96 13.72
N LEU A 402 4.06 -11.66 14.56
CA LEU A 402 4.28 -10.90 15.79
C LEU A 402 5.20 -11.63 16.76
N TYR A 403 5.04 -12.95 16.88
CA TYR A 403 5.91 -13.80 17.68
C TYR A 403 7.37 -13.74 17.21
N TRP A 404 7.61 -13.95 15.91
CA TRP A 404 8.95 -13.92 15.35
C TRP A 404 9.58 -12.53 15.33
N LEU A 405 8.80 -11.47 15.13
CA LEU A 405 9.25 -10.09 15.33
C LEU A 405 9.80 -9.89 16.74
N LYS A 406 9.04 -10.31 17.76
CA LYS A 406 9.47 -10.23 19.17
C LYS A 406 10.75 -11.02 19.41
N ARG A 407 10.86 -12.25 18.90
CA ARG A 407 12.09 -13.06 19.02
C ARG A 407 13.29 -12.44 18.32
N ILE A 408 13.13 -11.97 17.09
CA ILE A 408 14.21 -11.32 16.33
C ILE A 408 14.71 -10.09 17.09
N PHE A 409 13.81 -9.20 17.50
CA PHE A 409 14.19 -8.01 18.24
C PHE A 409 14.79 -8.32 19.62
N THR A 410 14.29 -9.35 20.31
CA THR A 410 14.89 -9.79 21.58
C THR A 410 16.31 -10.29 21.36
N SER A 411 16.58 -10.99 20.25
CA SER A 411 17.92 -11.48 19.92
C SER A 411 18.92 -10.36 19.59
N LEU A 412 18.45 -9.16 19.24
CA LEU A 412 19.27 -7.97 18.97
C LEU A 412 19.51 -7.12 20.22
N HIS A 413 18.80 -7.37 21.32
CA HIS A 413 18.92 -6.59 22.54
C HIS A 413 20.34 -6.68 23.12
N GLY A 414 20.94 -5.52 23.44
CA GLY A 414 22.32 -5.43 23.91
C GLY A 414 23.41 -5.69 22.86
N ARG A 415 23.04 -5.87 21.58
CA ARG A 415 24.00 -6.11 20.48
C ARG A 415 24.19 -4.93 19.53
N LEU A 416 23.24 -4.00 19.48
CA LEU A 416 23.28 -2.82 18.60
C LEU A 416 24.28 -1.78 19.11
N HIS A 417 25.00 -1.13 18.21
CA HIS A 417 25.98 -0.08 18.52
C HIS A 417 25.39 1.33 18.38
N SER A 418 24.47 1.51 17.43
CA SER A 418 23.81 2.79 17.17
C SER A 418 22.88 3.14 18.32
N LYS A 419 23.07 4.33 18.92
CA LYS A 419 22.18 4.85 19.96
C LYS A 419 20.75 4.97 19.45
N VAL A 420 20.57 5.44 18.20
CA VAL A 420 19.24 5.53 17.56
C VAL A 420 18.63 4.14 17.41
N ALA A 421 19.39 3.15 16.91
CA ALA A 421 18.89 1.79 16.73
C ALA A 421 18.52 1.12 18.07
N GLN A 422 19.32 1.33 19.13
CA GLN A 422 19.00 0.84 20.47
C GLN A 422 17.67 1.40 21.00
N LEU A 423 17.43 2.71 20.83
CA LEU A 423 16.17 3.34 21.25
C LEU A 423 14.99 2.84 20.41
N MET A 424 15.17 2.67 19.09
CA MET A 424 14.16 2.09 18.22
C MET A 424 13.80 0.66 18.65
N LEU A 425 14.81 -0.17 18.94
CA LEU A 425 14.62 -1.53 19.42
C LEU A 425 13.87 -1.56 20.76
N LYS A 426 14.24 -0.69 21.71
CA LYS A 426 13.55 -0.50 23.00
C LYS A 426 12.06 -0.17 22.78
N SER A 427 11.76 0.71 21.84
CA SER A 427 10.38 1.06 21.49
C SER A 427 9.63 -0.12 20.88
N PHE A 428 10.19 -0.79 19.86
CA PHE A 428 9.51 -1.90 19.18
C PHE A 428 9.24 -3.10 20.10
N LEU A 429 10.18 -3.44 20.99
CA LEU A 429 9.97 -4.50 21.97
C LEU A 429 8.84 -4.17 22.94
N TRP A 430 8.70 -2.91 23.34
CA TRP A 430 7.59 -2.45 24.15
C TRP A 430 6.27 -2.51 23.37
N GLU A 431 6.24 -2.07 22.12
CA GLU A 431 5.02 -2.13 21.29
C GLU A 431 4.48 -3.56 21.15
N LEU A 432 5.38 -4.55 21.08
CA LEU A 432 5.09 -5.99 21.01
C LEU A 432 4.75 -6.64 22.36
N THR A 433 4.88 -5.92 23.47
CA THR A 433 4.66 -6.47 24.83
C THR A 433 3.53 -5.75 25.56
N ASP A 434 3.47 -4.42 25.45
CA ASP A 434 2.53 -3.57 26.19
C ASP A 434 1.86 -2.49 25.31
N GLY A 435 2.33 -2.29 24.07
CA GLY A 435 1.85 -1.22 23.19
C GLY A 435 0.85 -1.67 22.12
N CYS A 436 0.88 -1.00 20.96
CA CYS A 436 -0.18 -1.10 19.95
C CYS A 436 -0.16 -2.39 19.12
N LEU A 437 0.90 -3.21 19.23
CA LEU A 437 1.00 -4.50 18.54
C LEU A 437 0.52 -5.67 19.41
N VAL A 438 0.11 -5.41 20.66
CA VAL A 438 -0.47 -6.42 21.54
C VAL A 438 -1.90 -6.71 21.13
N ILE A 439 -2.19 -7.99 20.89
CA ILE A 439 -3.54 -8.46 20.61
C ILE A 439 -4.30 -8.58 21.95
N PRO A 440 -5.48 -7.95 22.09
CA PRO A 440 -6.31 -8.06 23.28
C PRO A 440 -6.71 -9.51 23.58
N THR A 441 -6.76 -9.89 24.85
CA THR A 441 -7.06 -11.25 25.28
C THR A 441 -8.40 -11.75 24.76
N GLU A 442 -9.42 -10.88 24.69
CA GLU A 442 -10.76 -11.23 24.21
C GLU A 442 -10.79 -11.60 22.72
N GLN A 443 -9.80 -11.13 21.95
CA GLN A 443 -9.70 -11.31 20.51
C GLN A 443 -8.72 -12.42 20.12
N LEU A 444 -7.83 -12.80 21.04
CA LEU A 444 -6.74 -13.74 20.78
C LEU A 444 -7.22 -15.08 20.22
N LYS A 445 -8.40 -15.55 20.65
CA LYS A 445 -9.05 -16.76 20.14
C LYS A 445 -9.21 -16.78 18.62
N TYR A 446 -9.59 -15.65 18.02
CA TYR A 446 -9.83 -15.58 16.57
C TYR A 446 -8.53 -15.74 15.79
N TYR A 447 -7.46 -15.11 16.26
CA TYR A 447 -6.14 -15.22 15.63
C TYR A 447 -5.50 -16.60 15.86
N ARG A 448 -5.76 -17.23 17.02
CA ARG A 448 -5.33 -18.60 17.31
C ARG A 448 -5.99 -19.62 16.38
N CYS A 449 -7.31 -19.53 16.19
CA CYS A 449 -8.03 -20.34 15.20
C CYS A 449 -7.45 -20.15 13.79
N ALA A 450 -7.25 -18.90 13.36
CA ALA A 450 -6.67 -18.61 12.05
C ALA A 450 -5.26 -19.19 11.90
N ALA A 451 -4.39 -19.06 12.92
CA ALA A 451 -3.04 -19.60 12.89
C ALA A 451 -3.03 -21.14 12.81
N ALA A 452 -3.93 -21.82 13.52
CA ALA A 452 -4.07 -23.27 13.48
C ALA A 452 -4.48 -23.82 12.10
N CYS A 453 -5.16 -23.02 11.28
CA CYS A 453 -5.48 -23.38 9.90
C CYS A 453 -4.25 -23.49 9.00
N HIS A 454 -3.09 -22.98 9.41
CA HIS A 454 -1.84 -23.11 8.65
C HIS A 454 -1.17 -24.46 8.93
N PRO A 455 -1.06 -25.36 7.93
CA PRO A 455 -0.58 -26.72 8.16
C PRO A 455 0.83 -26.77 8.77
N PHE A 456 1.71 -25.83 8.43
CA PHE A 456 3.09 -25.83 8.92
C PHE A 456 3.27 -25.09 10.25
N LEU A 457 2.21 -24.75 10.99
CA LEU A 457 2.33 -24.02 12.26
C LEU A 457 3.28 -24.74 13.23
N GLU A 458 3.13 -26.06 13.40
CA GLU A 458 3.97 -26.89 14.28
C GLU A 458 5.47 -26.79 13.92
N LYS A 459 5.79 -26.68 12.62
CA LYS A 459 7.18 -26.63 12.13
C LYS A 459 7.76 -25.22 12.15
N THR A 460 6.95 -24.23 11.80
CA THR A 460 7.38 -22.83 11.62
C THR A 460 7.37 -22.04 12.92
N THR A 461 6.42 -22.35 13.82
CA THR A 461 6.25 -21.67 15.11
C THR A 461 5.75 -22.64 16.19
N PRO A 462 6.57 -23.63 16.61
CA PRO A 462 6.15 -24.68 17.52
C PRO A 462 5.58 -24.16 18.84
N GLU A 463 6.10 -23.03 19.35
CA GLU A 463 5.68 -22.49 20.65
C GLU A 463 4.25 -21.93 20.66
N LEU A 464 3.64 -21.69 19.48
CA LEU A 464 2.24 -21.30 19.37
C LEU A 464 1.31 -22.48 19.10
N PHE A 465 1.85 -23.65 18.73
CA PHE A 465 1.07 -24.74 18.15
C PHE A 465 -0.01 -25.27 19.10
N GLU A 466 0.37 -25.64 20.32
CA GLU A 466 -0.55 -26.24 21.31
C GLU A 466 -1.74 -25.33 21.64
N GLU A 467 -1.48 -24.04 21.91
CA GLU A 467 -2.54 -23.09 22.24
C GLU A 467 -3.45 -22.78 21.04
N CYS A 468 -2.88 -22.67 19.83
CA CYS A 468 -3.65 -22.43 18.62
C CYS A 468 -4.52 -23.64 18.27
N MET A 469 -3.94 -24.85 18.32
CA MET A 469 -4.66 -26.08 18.02
C MET A 469 -5.76 -26.37 19.03
N LYS A 470 -5.53 -26.09 20.32
CA LYS A 470 -6.57 -26.22 21.34
C LYS A 470 -7.79 -25.36 21.02
N GLU A 471 -7.59 -24.07 20.71
CA GLU A 471 -8.69 -23.16 20.37
C GLU A 471 -9.40 -23.62 19.08
N ALA A 472 -8.63 -24.09 18.09
CA ALA A 472 -9.18 -24.60 16.84
C ALA A 472 -10.01 -25.88 17.04
N GLU A 473 -9.58 -26.79 17.90
CA GLU A 473 -10.34 -28.00 18.25
C GLU A 473 -11.63 -27.66 19.01
N GLU A 474 -11.59 -26.69 19.93
CA GLU A 474 -12.79 -26.21 20.61
C GLU A 474 -13.80 -25.60 19.63
N GLN A 475 -13.33 -24.83 18.65
CA GLN A 475 -14.18 -24.28 17.59
C GLN A 475 -14.71 -25.37 16.65
N TYR A 476 -13.86 -26.31 16.24
CA TYR A 476 -14.26 -27.41 15.37
C TYR A 476 -15.27 -28.34 16.04
N ALA A 477 -15.11 -28.61 17.34
CA ALA A 477 -16.08 -29.38 18.12
C ALA A 477 -17.47 -28.71 18.16
N LYS A 478 -17.53 -27.37 18.23
CA LYS A 478 -18.80 -26.63 18.12
C LYS A 478 -19.43 -26.82 16.74
N ILE A 479 -18.64 -26.73 15.67
CA ILE A 479 -19.11 -26.97 14.30
C ILE A 479 -19.68 -28.40 14.18
N LEU A 480 -18.93 -29.41 14.63
CA LEU A 480 -19.38 -30.80 14.63
C LEU A 480 -20.65 -31.01 15.45
N SER A 481 -20.80 -30.32 16.58
CA SER A 481 -21.99 -30.42 17.42
C SER A 481 -23.27 -29.92 16.75
N ALA A 482 -23.15 -29.06 15.73
CA ALA A 482 -24.25 -28.57 14.92
C ALA A 482 -24.59 -29.50 13.73
N CYS A 483 -23.69 -30.42 13.35
CA CYS A 483 -23.94 -31.39 12.28
C CYS A 483 -24.94 -32.48 12.71
N SER A 484 -25.70 -33.02 11.76
CA SER A 484 -26.59 -34.16 12.01
C SER A 484 -25.79 -35.43 12.36
N GLU A 485 -26.42 -36.41 13.02
CA GLU A 485 -25.76 -37.69 13.31
C GLU A 485 -25.28 -38.41 12.05
N GLU A 486 -26.05 -38.34 10.97
CA GLU A 486 -25.71 -38.95 9.68
C GLU A 486 -24.47 -38.29 9.07
N GLN A 487 -24.39 -36.95 9.10
CA GLN A 487 -23.20 -36.21 8.66
C GLN A 487 -21.98 -36.63 9.48
N ARG A 488 -22.09 -36.72 10.81
CA ARG A 488 -20.97 -37.12 11.68
C ARG A 488 -20.50 -38.56 11.40
N ARG A 489 -21.43 -39.50 11.18
CA ARG A 489 -21.09 -40.90 10.85
C ARG A 489 -20.43 -41.06 9.48
N SER A 490 -20.68 -40.12 8.56
CA SER A 490 -20.08 -40.11 7.23
C SER A 490 -18.67 -39.52 7.16
N LEU A 491 -18.17 -38.90 8.24
CA LEU A 491 -16.83 -38.32 8.28
C LEU A 491 -15.75 -39.41 8.23
N SER A 492 -14.70 -39.17 7.45
CA SER A 492 -13.50 -40.00 7.52
C SER A 492 -12.79 -39.85 8.87
N GLU A 493 -11.94 -40.81 9.22
CA GLU A 493 -11.20 -40.79 10.48
C GLU A 493 -10.35 -39.50 10.64
N SER A 494 -9.73 -39.03 9.56
CA SER A 494 -8.95 -37.80 9.54
C SER A 494 -9.77 -36.54 9.84
N ARG A 495 -11.09 -36.59 9.68
CA ARG A 495 -12.00 -35.45 9.86
C ARG A 495 -12.73 -35.48 11.21
N THR A 496 -12.43 -36.45 12.06
CA THR A 496 -13.02 -36.56 13.41
C THR A 496 -12.49 -35.51 14.40
N SER A 497 -11.33 -34.92 14.13
CA SER A 497 -10.78 -33.78 14.85
C SER A 497 -9.99 -32.90 13.88
N PHE A 498 -9.78 -31.62 14.24
CA PHE A 498 -9.10 -30.69 13.34
C PHE A 498 -7.60 -30.99 13.24
N SER A 499 -6.96 -31.37 14.35
CA SER A 499 -5.57 -31.81 14.41
C SER A 499 -5.28 -33.00 13.49
N LYS A 500 -6.15 -34.01 13.48
CA LYS A 500 -6.02 -35.16 12.58
C LYS A 500 -6.12 -34.74 11.11
N TYR A 501 -6.98 -33.77 10.81
CA TYR A 501 -7.12 -33.25 9.45
C TYR A 501 -5.85 -32.52 9.02
N ILE A 502 -5.33 -31.60 9.86
CA ILE A 502 -4.08 -30.87 9.59
C ILE A 502 -2.90 -31.83 9.41
N LYS A 503 -2.80 -32.87 10.26
CA LYS A 503 -1.77 -33.90 10.10
C LYS A 503 -1.91 -34.64 8.78
N SER A 504 -3.13 -35.03 8.41
CA SER A 504 -3.39 -35.64 7.12
C SER A 504 -2.94 -34.73 5.98
N VAL A 505 -3.27 -33.44 6.01
CA VAL A 505 -2.82 -32.45 5.01
C VAL A 505 -1.29 -32.47 4.87
N LEU A 506 -0.58 -32.41 5.99
CA LEU A 506 0.89 -32.44 5.99
C LEU A 506 1.47 -33.72 5.39
N ASP A 507 0.84 -34.88 5.63
CA ASP A 507 1.30 -36.16 5.08
C ASP A 507 1.28 -36.20 3.54
N ASP A 508 0.44 -35.37 2.89
CA ASP A 508 0.35 -35.29 1.42
C ASP A 508 1.28 -34.23 0.81
N VAL A 509 1.86 -33.33 1.62
CA VAL A 509 2.75 -32.29 1.14
C VAL A 509 4.13 -32.87 0.81
N LYS A 510 4.66 -32.55 -0.36
CA LYS A 510 6.00 -33.00 -0.78
C LYS A 510 7.08 -32.40 0.11
N ASN A 511 8.13 -33.17 0.41
CA ASN A 511 9.26 -32.69 1.20
C ASN A 511 9.93 -31.42 0.65
N SER A 512 9.92 -31.21 -0.67
CA SER A 512 10.46 -29.99 -1.30
C SER A 512 9.66 -28.72 -1.01
N GLU A 513 8.40 -28.86 -0.60
CA GLU A 513 7.46 -27.78 -0.32
C GLU A 513 7.32 -27.53 1.19
N MET A 514 7.98 -28.33 2.02
CA MET A 514 7.92 -28.23 3.48
C MET A 514 8.59 -26.96 4.00
N LEU A 515 7.84 -26.16 4.76
CA LEU A 515 8.39 -25.04 5.49
C LEU A 515 9.16 -25.49 6.74
N THR A 516 10.26 -24.81 7.02
CA THR A 516 11.10 -25.00 8.21
C THR A 516 10.88 -23.90 9.23
N ILE A 517 11.46 -24.05 10.43
CA ILE A 517 11.43 -23.05 11.50
C ILE A 517 11.94 -21.67 11.07
N ASP A 518 12.83 -21.62 10.06
CA ASP A 518 13.42 -20.38 9.58
C ASP A 518 12.57 -19.65 8.54
N ALA A 519 11.44 -20.21 8.09
CA ALA A 519 10.63 -19.65 7.02
C ALA A 519 10.14 -18.22 7.33
N ILE A 520 9.47 -18.03 8.47
CA ILE A 520 8.94 -16.70 8.84
C ILE A 520 10.09 -15.72 9.19
N PRO A 521 11.11 -16.09 9.98
CA PRO A 521 12.27 -15.24 10.22
C PRO A 521 12.99 -14.81 8.95
N ASN A 522 13.17 -15.71 7.99
CA ASN A 522 13.83 -15.38 6.72
C ASN A 522 12.99 -14.40 5.90
N ALA A 523 11.66 -14.55 5.88
CA ALA A 523 10.77 -13.60 5.22
C ALA A 523 10.81 -12.21 5.87
N LEU A 524 10.82 -12.14 7.21
CA LEU A 524 10.96 -10.88 7.95
C LEU A 524 12.31 -10.20 7.70
N LYS A 525 13.39 -10.97 7.57
CA LYS A 525 14.74 -10.48 7.34
C LYS A 525 15.10 -10.35 5.85
N HIS A 526 14.19 -10.67 4.93
CA HIS A 526 14.54 -10.86 3.53
C HIS A 526 15.12 -9.58 2.92
N HIS A 527 16.26 -9.72 2.26
CA HIS A 527 16.81 -8.72 1.35
C HIS A 527 17.62 -9.42 0.24
N PRO A 528 17.36 -9.10 -1.06
CA PRO A 528 17.98 -9.82 -2.17
C PRO A 528 19.51 -9.66 -2.21
N LYS A 529 20.03 -8.49 -1.80
CA LYS A 529 21.47 -8.23 -1.69
C LYS A 529 22.10 -8.72 -0.37
N GLY A 530 21.35 -9.42 0.48
CA GLY A 530 21.84 -9.85 1.79
C GLY A 530 22.36 -8.68 2.62
N ILE A 531 23.47 -8.89 3.34
CA ILE A 531 24.13 -7.88 4.18
C ILE A 531 24.56 -6.63 3.41
N ASP A 532 24.91 -6.77 2.13
CA ASP A 532 25.30 -5.65 1.27
C ASP A 532 24.11 -4.73 0.96
N GLY A 533 22.89 -5.21 1.22
CA GLY A 533 21.69 -4.41 1.23
C GLY A 533 21.46 -3.57 2.47
N LEU A 534 22.26 -3.73 3.52
CA LEU A 534 22.21 -2.90 4.73
C LEU A 534 23.38 -1.93 4.82
N ARG A 535 24.53 -2.34 4.33
CA ARG A 535 25.75 -1.54 4.36
C ARG A 535 25.68 -0.40 3.34
N LEU A 536 26.36 0.70 3.64
CA LEU A 536 26.56 1.79 2.68
C LEU A 536 27.30 1.28 1.44
N ARG A 537 26.87 1.72 0.24
CA ARG A 537 27.48 1.31 -1.03
C ARG A 537 28.62 2.25 -1.48
N GLY A 538 29.76 1.66 -1.82
CA GLY A 538 30.97 2.24 -2.44
C GLY A 538 32.12 1.24 -2.25
N ASP A 539 33.14 1.21 -3.13
CA ASP A 539 34.03 0.04 -3.16
C ASP A 539 35.53 0.38 -3.22
N THR A 540 36.25 -0.14 -2.23
CA THR A 540 37.60 -0.66 -2.46
C THR A 540 37.57 -2.18 -2.32
N GLY A 541 37.00 -2.90 -3.29
CA GLY A 541 36.92 -4.38 -3.33
C GLY A 541 36.47 -5.09 -2.06
N GLY A 542 35.74 -4.41 -1.17
CA GLY A 542 35.61 -4.73 0.23
C GLY A 542 35.02 -3.56 1.02
N LEU A 543 34.12 -3.91 1.95
CA LEU A 543 33.44 -3.07 2.93
C LEU A 543 33.93 -1.62 3.03
N LEU A 544 33.06 -0.64 2.77
CA LEU A 544 33.20 0.66 3.44
C LEU A 544 32.79 0.48 4.90
N SER A 545 33.77 0.10 5.74
CA SER A 545 33.69 0.33 7.18
C SER A 545 33.60 1.84 7.44
N VAL A 546 33.14 2.19 8.65
CA VAL A 546 33.21 3.55 9.23
C VAL A 546 34.59 4.22 8.99
N GLU A 547 35.65 3.44 8.77
CA GLU A 547 37.01 3.87 8.46
C GLU A 547 37.16 4.62 7.13
N ALA A 548 36.28 4.40 6.13
CA ALA A 548 36.35 5.13 4.86
C ALA A 548 35.64 6.49 4.92
N LEU A 549 34.54 6.59 5.69
CA LEU A 549 33.98 7.88 6.11
C LEU A 549 35.00 8.65 6.98
N ASN A 550 35.65 7.95 7.93
CA ASN A 550 36.73 8.52 8.74
C ASN A 550 37.95 8.91 7.88
N ALA A 551 38.29 8.14 6.84
CA ALA A 551 39.37 8.45 5.91
C ALA A 551 39.06 9.66 5.02
N LEU A 552 37.79 10.01 4.84
CA LEU A 552 37.38 11.18 4.07
C LEU A 552 37.43 12.49 4.89
N VAL A 553 37.28 12.44 6.22
CA VAL A 553 37.08 13.67 7.02
C VAL A 553 37.87 13.79 8.33
N ILE A 554 38.41 12.72 8.94
CA ILE A 554 39.05 12.82 10.28
C ILE A 554 40.46 12.25 10.27
N ARG A 555 41.39 12.91 9.59
CA ARG A 555 42.82 12.64 9.77
C ARG A 555 43.59 13.94 9.89
N SER A 556 44.35 14.09 10.96
CA SER A 556 45.33 15.17 11.04
C SER A 556 46.35 15.00 9.92
N LYS A 557 46.83 16.11 9.36
CA LYS A 557 47.90 16.13 8.37
C LYS A 557 49.11 15.30 8.82
N GLU A 558 49.41 15.34 10.11
CA GLU A 558 50.51 14.60 10.73
C GLU A 558 50.30 13.07 10.70
N SER A 559 49.07 12.59 10.96
CA SER A 559 48.72 11.17 10.85
C SER A 559 48.89 10.66 9.42
N VAL A 560 48.41 11.43 8.44
CA VAL A 560 48.52 11.09 7.01
C VAL A 560 49.98 11.05 6.57
N GLU A 561 50.79 12.01 7.01
CA GLU A 561 52.23 12.04 6.72
C GLU A 561 52.98 10.86 7.33
N LYS A 562 52.61 10.47 8.55
CA LYS A 562 53.22 9.32 9.24
C LYS A 562 52.89 8.01 8.52
N GLU A 563 51.65 7.84 8.04
CA GLU A 563 51.24 6.67 7.29
C GLU A 563 51.83 6.63 5.88
N LEU A 564 51.88 7.76 5.16
CA LEU A 564 52.56 7.87 3.87
C LEU A 564 54.02 7.44 3.98
N LYS A 565 54.76 7.97 4.97
CA LYS A 565 56.15 7.56 5.23
C LYS A 565 56.27 6.07 5.55
N ARG A 566 55.29 5.47 6.24
CA ARG A 566 55.26 4.03 6.53
C ARG A 566 55.01 3.23 5.25
N LEU A 567 54.01 3.60 4.46
CA LEU A 567 53.64 2.93 3.22
C LEU A 567 54.74 3.05 2.16
N GLU A 568 55.43 4.18 2.06
CA GLU A 568 56.60 4.35 1.19
C GLU A 568 57.75 3.42 1.59
N ARG A 569 57.97 3.20 2.90
CA ARG A 569 58.95 2.22 3.40
C ARG A 569 58.51 0.79 3.08
N SER A 570 57.24 0.47 3.29
CA SER A 570 56.66 -0.83 2.94
C SER A 570 56.73 -1.09 1.43
N LEU A 571 56.47 -0.09 0.60
CA LEU A 571 56.59 -0.16 -0.87
C LEU A 571 58.03 -0.48 -1.28
N LYS A 572 59.02 0.17 -0.66
CA LYS A 572 60.44 -0.15 -0.88
C LYS A 572 60.79 -1.58 -0.48
N SER A 573 60.18 -2.09 0.60
CA SER A 573 60.37 -3.48 1.04
C SER A 573 59.72 -4.49 0.08
N TYR A 574 58.47 -4.25 -0.34
CA TYR A 574 57.75 -5.11 -1.29
C TYR A 574 58.44 -5.19 -2.64
N ARG A 575 58.93 -4.05 -3.14
CA ARG A 575 59.74 -4.00 -4.38
C ARG A 575 61.06 -4.77 -4.25
N LYS A 576 61.67 -4.82 -3.06
CA LYS A 576 62.86 -5.64 -2.81
C LYS A 576 62.55 -7.13 -2.69
N GLN A 577 61.34 -7.48 -2.26
CA GLN A 577 60.88 -8.86 -2.07
C GLN A 577 60.15 -9.43 -3.30
N ASN A 578 60.06 -8.67 -4.41
CA ASN A 578 59.29 -9.03 -5.62
C ASN A 578 57.82 -9.39 -5.34
N CYS A 579 57.22 -8.80 -4.31
CA CYS A 579 55.80 -8.95 -4.02
C CYS A 579 54.98 -7.88 -4.76
N ASP A 580 53.75 -8.19 -5.16
CA ASP A 580 52.86 -7.25 -5.83
C ASP A 580 52.57 -6.03 -4.93
N PRO A 581 53.00 -4.82 -5.33
CA PRO A 581 52.81 -3.62 -4.52
C PRO A 581 51.52 -2.86 -4.87
N SER A 582 50.65 -3.38 -5.74
CA SER A 582 49.50 -2.65 -6.29
C SER A 582 48.58 -2.05 -5.22
N ASN A 583 48.31 -2.79 -4.14
CA ASN A 583 47.51 -2.31 -3.01
C ASN A 583 48.20 -1.16 -2.24
N ILE A 584 49.52 -1.22 -2.07
CA ILE A 584 50.30 -0.18 -1.39
C ILE A 584 50.38 1.09 -2.26
N ILE A 585 50.59 0.94 -3.57
CA ILE A 585 50.64 2.05 -4.53
C ILE A 585 49.28 2.76 -4.62
N SER A 586 48.19 1.99 -4.69
CA SER A 586 46.83 2.52 -4.68
C SER A 586 46.56 3.32 -3.41
N ARG A 587 46.94 2.78 -2.24
CA ARG A 587 46.78 3.45 -0.94
C ARG A 587 47.61 4.73 -0.81
N ILE A 588 48.85 4.75 -1.33
CA ILE A 588 49.70 5.95 -1.36
C ILE A 588 49.04 7.03 -2.23
N ARG A 589 48.65 6.71 -3.47
CA ARG A 589 47.99 7.66 -4.37
C ARG A 589 46.71 8.24 -3.76
N MET A 590 45.94 7.41 -3.05
CA MET A 590 44.74 7.85 -2.34
C MET A 590 45.07 8.88 -1.24
N LEU A 591 46.12 8.66 -0.44
CA LEU A 591 46.54 9.59 0.62
C LEU A 591 47.21 10.87 0.07
N GLU A 592 47.91 10.77 -1.07
CA GLU A 592 48.45 11.94 -1.78
C GLU A 592 47.34 12.78 -2.42
N ASN A 593 46.35 12.14 -3.04
CA ASN A 593 45.13 12.81 -3.50
C ASN A 593 44.34 13.41 -2.33
N TRP A 594 44.31 12.73 -1.19
CA TRP A 594 43.73 13.30 0.04
C TRP A 594 44.50 14.54 0.49
N LYS A 595 45.84 14.57 0.43
CA LYS A 595 46.64 15.76 0.70
C LYS A 595 46.36 16.92 -0.27
N LEU A 596 46.09 16.62 -1.54
CA LEU A 596 45.80 17.63 -2.56
C LEU A 596 44.37 18.20 -2.43
N TYR A 597 43.41 17.38 -2.01
CA TYR A 597 41.98 17.70 -2.13
C TYR A 597 41.22 17.69 -0.78
N GLY A 598 41.85 17.32 0.33
CA GLY A 598 41.29 17.05 1.67
C GLY A 598 41.65 18.09 2.73
N GLY A 599 40.64 18.64 3.42
CA GLY A 599 40.81 19.61 4.50
C GLY A 599 41.30 18.95 5.81
N SER A 600 42.31 19.56 6.43
CA SER A 600 42.77 19.28 7.79
C SER A 600 41.80 19.93 8.77
N VAL A 601 41.32 19.18 9.77
CA VAL A 601 40.80 19.77 11.01
C VAL A 601 41.89 19.55 12.05
N ASP A 602 42.44 20.64 12.58
CA ASP A 602 43.37 20.59 13.70
C ASP A 602 42.57 20.29 14.98
N ASP A 603 43.03 19.28 15.73
CA ASP A 603 42.61 18.84 17.07
C ASP A 603 41.17 18.32 17.31
N GLU A 604 41.00 16.99 17.37
CA GLU A 604 40.81 16.20 18.61
C GLU A 604 40.43 14.72 18.31
N LYS A 605 41.10 13.80 19.02
CA LYS A 605 40.80 12.37 19.28
C LYS A 605 40.22 11.49 18.16
N THR A 606 41.10 10.80 17.44
CA THR A 606 40.79 9.65 16.56
C THR A 606 40.61 8.35 17.38
N PRO A 607 39.52 7.56 17.24
CA PRO A 607 39.41 6.22 17.84
C PRO A 607 40.12 5.14 17.00
N ALA A 608 40.47 4.02 17.63
CA ALA A 608 41.27 2.94 17.05
C ALA A 608 40.49 2.06 16.05
N THR A 609 40.97 1.99 14.81
CA THR A 609 40.37 1.42 13.60
C THR A 609 40.66 -0.08 13.41
N GLY A 610 40.21 -0.96 14.30
CA GLY A 610 40.52 -2.40 14.12
C GLY A 610 39.57 -3.39 14.78
N GLU A 611 38.99 -3.05 15.92
CA GLU A 611 38.04 -3.94 16.60
C GLU A 611 36.60 -3.72 16.12
N GLU A 612 36.18 -2.50 15.77
CA GLU A 612 34.78 -2.20 15.39
C GLU A 612 34.28 -2.95 14.12
N ALA A 613 35.15 -3.26 13.16
CA ALA A 613 34.77 -3.82 11.86
C ALA A 613 34.26 -5.29 11.92
N ALA A 614 34.75 -6.08 12.88
CA ALA A 614 34.32 -7.48 13.05
C ALA A 614 32.97 -7.58 13.77
N TYR A 615 32.67 -6.64 14.67
CA TYR A 615 31.44 -6.64 15.49
C TYR A 615 30.22 -6.13 14.72
N ASP A 616 30.36 -5.12 13.86
CA ASP A 616 29.27 -4.55 13.06
C ASP A 616 28.66 -5.60 12.11
N THR A 617 29.51 -6.44 11.49
CA THR A 617 29.08 -7.48 10.54
C THR A 617 28.18 -8.55 11.18
N ALA A 618 28.53 -9.01 12.39
CA ALA A 618 27.80 -10.09 13.05
C ALA A 618 26.36 -9.67 13.43
N VAL A 619 26.18 -8.41 13.84
CA VAL A 619 24.88 -7.84 14.21
C VAL A 619 24.01 -7.65 12.97
N LEU A 620 24.57 -7.12 11.88
CA LEU A 620 23.84 -6.95 10.62
C LEU A 620 23.41 -8.29 10.00
N LEU A 621 24.23 -9.35 10.11
CA LEU A 621 23.86 -10.70 9.70
C LEU A 621 22.63 -11.24 10.45
N CYS A 622 22.40 -10.81 11.69
CA CYS A 622 21.20 -11.18 12.44
C CYS A 622 19.92 -10.51 11.91
N MET A 623 20.05 -9.44 11.13
CA MET A 623 18.93 -8.63 10.60
C MET A 623 18.63 -8.89 9.11
N VAL A 624 19.33 -9.83 8.48
CA VAL A 624 19.20 -10.07 7.05
C VAL A 624 19.18 -11.54 6.66
N SER A 625 18.45 -11.85 5.59
CA SER A 625 18.45 -13.16 4.94
C SER A 625 18.32 -13.00 3.43
N THR A 626 19.12 -13.73 2.67
CA THR A 626 18.97 -13.82 1.19
C THR A 626 17.96 -14.88 0.79
N THR A 627 17.55 -15.74 1.73
CA THR A 627 16.59 -16.80 1.48
C THR A 627 15.23 -16.19 1.15
N LYS A 628 14.80 -16.39 -0.09
CA LYS A 628 13.45 -16.06 -0.52
C LYS A 628 12.53 -17.22 -0.16
N VAL A 629 11.59 -16.98 0.73
CA VAL A 629 10.63 -18.00 1.16
C VAL A 629 9.45 -17.99 0.20
N GLN A 630 9.20 -19.14 -0.43
CA GLN A 630 8.05 -19.37 -1.29
C GLN A 630 6.92 -20.00 -0.45
N HIS A 631 5.66 -19.86 -0.85
CA HIS A 631 4.52 -20.62 -0.32
C HIS A 631 4.07 -20.32 1.13
N LEU A 632 4.46 -19.20 1.76
CA LEU A 632 3.95 -18.78 3.10
C LEU A 632 2.43 -18.57 3.16
N PHE A 633 1.80 -18.40 2.00
CA PHE A 633 0.37 -18.13 1.85
C PHE A 633 -0.39 -19.33 1.28
N ASP A 634 0.29 -20.46 1.04
CA ASP A 634 -0.32 -21.62 0.40
C ASP A 634 -1.09 -22.44 1.43
N PHE A 635 -2.40 -22.53 1.23
CA PHE A 635 -3.27 -23.40 2.00
C PHE A 635 -3.43 -24.73 1.29
N TYR A 636 -2.72 -25.73 1.79
CA TYR A 636 -2.93 -27.10 1.38
C TYR A 636 -4.26 -27.58 1.98
N GLU A 637 -5.29 -27.67 1.15
CA GLU A 637 -6.59 -28.23 1.51
C GLU A 637 -6.89 -29.44 0.62
N LYS A 638 -7.27 -30.56 1.23
CA LYS A 638 -7.53 -31.80 0.50
C LYS A 638 -8.87 -31.80 -0.25
N ASP A 639 -9.92 -31.19 0.31
CA ASP A 639 -11.31 -31.38 -0.16
C ASP A 639 -12.04 -30.09 -0.59
N GLY A 640 -12.92 -30.22 -1.59
CA GLY A 640 -13.29 -29.22 -2.61
C GLY A 640 -13.99 -27.92 -2.20
N SER A 641 -14.26 -27.08 -3.21
CA SER A 641 -14.93 -25.80 -3.08
C SER A 641 -16.46 -25.94 -3.19
N GLU A 642 -17.19 -25.45 -2.19
CA GLU A 642 -18.66 -25.36 -2.26
C GLU A 642 -19.08 -24.02 -2.90
N ALA A 643 -20.02 -24.05 -3.85
CA ALA A 643 -20.61 -22.82 -4.44
C ALA A 643 -21.78 -22.26 -3.63
N LYS A 644 -22.22 -23.02 -2.63
CA LYS A 644 -23.24 -22.63 -1.65
C LYS A 644 -22.55 -22.36 -0.32
N PRO A 645 -23.26 -21.80 0.69
CA PRO A 645 -22.73 -21.74 2.04
C PRO A 645 -22.19 -23.10 2.45
N ALA A 646 -20.97 -23.10 3.00
CA ALA A 646 -20.27 -24.31 3.38
C ALA A 646 -21.16 -25.15 4.32
N SER A 647 -21.28 -26.43 3.98
CA SER A 647 -21.99 -27.43 4.77
C SER A 647 -21.04 -28.45 5.37
N ASP A 648 -19.88 -28.62 4.75
CA ASP A 648 -18.80 -29.44 5.25
C ASP A 648 -18.11 -28.83 6.50
N PRO A 649 -17.88 -29.60 7.58
CA PRO A 649 -17.28 -29.08 8.80
C PRO A 649 -15.89 -28.48 8.65
N ILE A 650 -15.03 -29.06 7.79
CA ILE A 650 -13.66 -28.54 7.60
C ILE A 650 -13.71 -27.25 6.80
N THR A 651 -14.50 -27.21 5.71
CA THR A 651 -14.71 -25.97 4.95
C THR A 651 -15.25 -24.87 5.85
N LEU A 652 -16.26 -25.17 6.68
CA LEU A 652 -16.78 -24.23 7.68
C LEU A 652 -15.70 -23.74 8.64
N MET A 653 -14.80 -24.61 9.11
CA MET A 653 -13.70 -24.22 9.98
C MET A 653 -12.77 -23.19 9.32
N TYR A 654 -12.41 -23.40 8.05
CA TYR A 654 -11.60 -22.47 7.28
C TYR A 654 -12.34 -21.15 7.01
N GLU A 655 -13.58 -21.21 6.55
CA GLU A 655 -14.38 -20.01 6.27
C GLU A 655 -14.58 -19.15 7.53
N ASN A 656 -14.79 -19.77 8.71
CA ASN A 656 -14.94 -19.09 10.01
C ASN A 656 -13.62 -18.54 10.59
N SER A 657 -12.47 -18.96 10.08
CA SER A 657 -11.17 -18.60 10.68
C SER A 657 -10.35 -17.66 9.79
N LEU A 658 -10.46 -17.77 8.46
CA LEU A 658 -9.58 -17.07 7.51
C LEU A 658 -10.20 -15.82 6.89
N HIS A 659 -11.43 -15.46 7.25
CA HIS A 659 -12.13 -14.27 6.77
C HIS A 659 -11.65 -12.97 7.42
N ILE A 660 -10.74 -13.03 8.40
CA ILE A 660 -10.23 -11.89 9.15
C ILE A 660 -9.20 -11.12 8.32
N SER A 661 -9.33 -9.79 8.26
CA SER A 661 -8.32 -8.94 7.62
C SER A 661 -7.27 -8.46 8.62
N ALA A 662 -5.99 -8.51 8.23
CA ALA A 662 -4.89 -7.87 8.96
C ALA A 662 -4.78 -6.36 8.69
N THR A 663 -5.55 -5.83 7.73
CA THR A 663 -5.37 -4.47 7.21
C THR A 663 -6.68 -3.82 6.75
N GLU A 664 -6.77 -2.50 6.90
CA GLU A 664 -7.80 -1.67 6.28
C GLU A 664 -7.31 -1.00 4.98
N ALA A 665 -6.18 -1.44 4.41
CA ALA A 665 -5.56 -0.84 3.23
C ALA A 665 -6.50 -0.70 2.01
N ASP A 666 -7.53 -1.54 1.89
CA ASP A 666 -8.56 -1.39 0.86
C ASP A 666 -9.35 -0.09 1.01
N CYS A 667 -9.60 0.34 2.24
CA CYS A 667 -10.21 1.64 2.54
C CYS A 667 -9.31 2.78 2.06
N GLU A 668 -8.01 2.75 2.37
CA GLU A 668 -7.05 3.75 1.89
C GLU A 668 -7.00 3.81 0.35
N ARG A 669 -6.98 2.65 -0.32
CA ARG A 669 -7.02 2.55 -1.79
C ARG A 669 -8.30 3.20 -2.33
N PHE A 670 -9.45 2.92 -1.71
CA PHE A 670 -10.73 3.51 -2.09
C PHE A 670 -10.76 5.03 -1.87
N PHE A 671 -10.17 5.53 -0.79
CA PHE A 671 -10.15 6.98 -0.54
C PHE A 671 -9.35 7.77 -1.55
N ARG A 672 -8.37 7.17 -2.23
CA ARG A 672 -7.73 7.80 -3.41
C ARG A 672 -8.76 8.06 -4.51
N ILE A 673 -9.63 7.09 -4.79
CA ILE A 673 -10.72 7.23 -5.77
C ILE A 673 -11.69 8.32 -5.31
N LEU A 674 -12.13 8.28 -4.05
CA LEU A 674 -13.05 9.28 -3.48
C LEU A 674 -12.45 10.69 -3.53
N SER A 675 -11.18 10.85 -3.19
CA SER A 675 -10.49 12.15 -3.23
C SER A 675 -10.46 12.75 -4.64
N LEU A 676 -10.26 11.94 -5.68
CA LEU A 676 -10.29 12.37 -7.07
C LEU A 676 -11.68 12.79 -7.52
N VAL A 677 -12.73 12.18 -6.96
CA VAL A 677 -14.12 12.58 -7.22
C VAL A 677 -14.43 13.90 -6.52
N VAL A 678 -14.10 14.03 -5.22
CA VAL A 678 -14.49 15.15 -4.37
C VAL A 678 -13.72 16.45 -4.64
N LYS A 679 -12.44 16.39 -5.03
CA LYS A 679 -11.60 17.57 -5.31
C LYS A 679 -12.04 18.38 -6.54
N LYS A 680 -13.09 17.96 -7.25
CA LYS A 680 -13.49 18.63 -8.49
C LYS A 680 -14.42 19.83 -8.24
N PRO A 681 -14.22 20.95 -8.95
CA PRO A 681 -14.96 22.21 -8.70
C PRO A 681 -16.49 22.08 -8.76
N TYR A 682 -17.00 21.13 -9.56
CA TYR A 682 -18.43 20.92 -9.76
C TYR A 682 -19.09 20.01 -8.71
N VAL A 683 -18.34 19.42 -7.78
CA VAL A 683 -18.89 18.60 -6.68
C VAL A 683 -19.75 19.43 -5.73
N VAL A 684 -19.46 20.74 -5.62
CA VAL A 684 -20.28 21.71 -4.88
C VAL A 684 -21.75 21.66 -5.31
N ASN A 685 -22.03 21.25 -6.56
CA ASN A 685 -23.39 21.20 -7.13
C ASN A 685 -24.02 19.78 -7.13
N VAL A 686 -23.33 18.74 -6.66
CA VAL A 686 -23.77 17.33 -6.77
C VAL A 686 -24.19 16.74 -5.41
N GLY A 687 -23.73 17.32 -4.30
CA GLY A 687 -24.04 16.87 -2.93
C GLY A 687 -23.16 15.72 -2.44
N LYS A 688 -23.05 15.56 -1.12
CA LYS A 688 -22.11 14.59 -0.50
C LYS A 688 -22.46 13.13 -0.85
N GLU A 689 -23.73 12.75 -0.75
CA GLU A 689 -24.21 11.38 -1.01
C GLU A 689 -23.90 10.93 -2.43
N LYS A 690 -24.20 11.77 -3.41
CA LYS A 690 -24.00 11.43 -4.81
C LYS A 690 -22.51 11.39 -5.20
N ALA A 691 -21.64 12.14 -4.50
CA ALA A 691 -20.19 11.98 -4.65
C ALA A 691 -19.73 10.59 -4.15
N CYS A 692 -20.24 10.11 -3.02
CA CYS A 692 -20.01 8.75 -2.54
C CYS A 692 -20.49 7.69 -3.55
N MET A 693 -21.71 7.83 -4.08
CA MET A 693 -22.25 6.93 -5.11
C MET A 693 -21.37 6.87 -6.36
N LYS A 694 -20.89 8.02 -6.84
CA LYS A 694 -19.96 8.08 -7.99
C LYS A 694 -18.64 7.35 -7.69
N ALA A 695 -18.05 7.57 -6.52
CA ALA A 695 -16.82 6.89 -6.13
C ALA A 695 -17.01 5.37 -6.01
N PHE A 696 -18.15 4.94 -5.45
CA PHE A 696 -18.55 3.54 -5.37
C PHE A 696 -18.69 2.90 -6.76
N ILE A 697 -19.44 3.53 -7.68
CA ILE A 697 -19.60 3.04 -9.06
C ILE A 697 -18.23 2.99 -9.76
N ARG A 698 -17.36 3.96 -9.51
CA ARG A 698 -16.01 3.98 -10.07
C ARG A 698 -15.17 2.82 -9.57
N TYR A 699 -15.27 2.47 -8.28
CA TYR A 699 -14.60 1.31 -7.71
C TYR A 699 -15.00 0.02 -8.45
N TYR A 700 -16.29 -0.13 -8.76
CA TYR A 700 -16.85 -1.27 -9.51
C TYR A 700 -16.96 -1.07 -11.02
N ALA A 701 -16.27 -0.08 -11.60
CA ALA A 701 -16.51 0.29 -12.99
C ALA A 701 -16.18 -0.84 -13.97
N ARG A 702 -15.15 -1.63 -13.63
CA ARG A 702 -14.72 -2.78 -14.43
C ARG A 702 -15.79 -3.88 -14.42
N GLU A 703 -16.36 -4.15 -13.24
CA GLU A 703 -17.42 -5.14 -13.02
C GLU A 703 -18.71 -4.75 -13.72
N VAL A 704 -19.12 -3.48 -13.60
CA VAL A 704 -20.26 -2.91 -14.33
C VAL A 704 -20.05 -3.06 -15.83
N TYR A 705 -18.86 -2.71 -16.32
CA TYR A 705 -18.53 -2.82 -17.74
C TYR A 705 -18.68 -4.25 -18.28
N TYR A 706 -18.10 -5.24 -17.60
CA TYR A 706 -18.16 -6.63 -18.08
C TYR A 706 -19.55 -7.24 -18.07
N ALA A 707 -20.39 -6.87 -17.10
CA ALA A 707 -21.75 -7.39 -17.04
C ALA A 707 -22.67 -6.91 -18.18
N MET A 708 -22.26 -5.87 -18.92
CA MET A 708 -22.99 -5.33 -20.07
C MET A 708 -22.66 -6.02 -21.42
N GLY A 709 -21.75 -7.00 -21.46
CA GLY A 709 -21.64 -7.94 -22.59
C GLY A 709 -20.93 -7.46 -23.87
N ASN A 710 -20.22 -6.33 -23.87
CA ASN A 710 -19.56 -5.79 -25.09
C ASN A 710 -18.11 -6.29 -25.36
N GLY A 711 -17.81 -7.54 -24.97
CA GLY A 711 -16.92 -8.40 -25.77
C GLY A 711 -15.51 -8.73 -25.23
N LYS A 712 -15.18 -10.03 -25.36
CA LYS A 712 -13.84 -10.68 -25.37
C LYS A 712 -13.13 -10.78 -24.00
N GLU A 713 -13.45 -11.85 -23.26
CA GLU A 713 -13.07 -12.28 -21.89
C GLU A 713 -11.55 -12.29 -21.58
N GLU A 714 -10.98 -12.30 -20.35
CA GLU A 714 -11.46 -12.23 -18.96
C GLU A 714 -10.41 -11.56 -18.02
N LYS A 715 -10.87 -10.93 -16.92
CA LYS A 715 -10.47 -11.27 -15.53
C LYS A 715 -11.47 -10.57 -14.58
N LYS A 716 -12.55 -11.28 -14.24
CA LYS A 716 -13.74 -10.76 -13.53
C LYS A 716 -13.56 -10.83 -11.99
N SER A 717 -14.29 -9.97 -11.25
CA SER A 717 -14.61 -9.96 -9.79
C SER A 717 -15.97 -9.23 -9.57
N ILE A 718 -16.54 -9.05 -8.36
CA ILE A 718 -18.00 -9.06 -7.98
C ILE A 718 -18.64 -10.44 -7.86
N TYR A 719 -18.22 -11.27 -6.91
CA TYR A 719 -17.00 -12.03 -7.06
C TYR A 719 -17.07 -12.81 -8.39
N SER A 720 -16.91 -12.10 -9.51
CA SER A 720 -16.95 -12.56 -10.89
C SER A 720 -18.32 -12.97 -11.41
N ILE A 721 -19.29 -12.14 -11.03
CA ILE A 721 -20.70 -12.17 -11.41
C ILE A 721 -21.27 -13.56 -11.07
N MET A 722 -20.94 -13.91 -9.84
CA MET A 722 -20.76 -15.24 -9.25
C MET A 722 -22.09 -15.91 -8.93
N PHE A 723 -22.46 -17.07 -9.44
CA PHE A 723 -21.68 -18.24 -9.82
C PHE A 723 -22.10 -18.80 -11.20
N LYS A 724 -22.52 -17.96 -12.16
CA LYS A 724 -22.72 -18.37 -13.57
C LYS A 724 -21.37 -18.89 -14.11
N GLN A 725 -21.13 -20.19 -14.29
CA GLN A 725 -21.75 -21.04 -15.32
C GLN A 725 -22.09 -22.49 -14.86
N GLY A 726 -22.30 -22.79 -13.58
CA GLY A 726 -22.73 -24.15 -13.14
C GLY A 726 -24.16 -24.16 -12.62
N ARG A 727 -25.20 -24.71 -13.27
CA ARG A 727 -25.28 -25.92 -14.10
C ARG A 727 -26.26 -25.71 -15.27
N LEU A 728 -26.00 -26.39 -16.38
CA LEU A 728 -26.99 -26.73 -17.41
C LEU A 728 -28.34 -27.10 -16.77
N ARG A 729 -29.43 -26.67 -17.42
CA ARG A 729 -30.74 -27.31 -17.27
C ARG A 729 -30.53 -28.82 -17.33
N VAL A 730 -30.93 -29.53 -16.27
CA VAL A 730 -31.52 -30.86 -16.49
C VAL A 730 -33.01 -30.59 -16.64
N CYS A 731 -33.43 -30.41 -17.89
CA CYS A 731 -34.71 -30.93 -18.34
C CYS A 731 -34.37 -32.03 -19.32
#